data_AF-A0A0X1KUJ2-F1
#
_entry.id   AF-A0A0X1KUJ2-F1
#
_cell.length_a   1.000
_cell.length_b   1.000
_cell.length_c   1.000
_cell.angle_alpha   90.00
_cell.angle_beta   90.00
_cell.angle_gamma   90.00
#
_symmetry.space_group_name_H-M   'P 1'
#
loop_
_entity.id
_entity.type
_entity.pdbx_description
1 polymer ?
#
loop_
_entity_poly.entity_id
_entity_poly.type
_entity_poly.pdbx_seq_one_letter_code
_entity_poly.pdbx_strand_id
1 'polypeptide(L)'
;MLRVLSLFFAFFLCLLFATQLQLTHHEVWWPDGLWNALWCSVAVKDNAGNFVRNLKLEDFKITEKAYGRSGELLGEMLVKFDRSDYQFKGRGFWEKSINSDKLDIAFFIDGTGSMEKHIDSIKEQLRNFLNRLIETGTDFRIFISMYDTENEPEWTVPNYVTRFFGPTMLEEIEEAIEEIETEGEWWNLTWGYDAYLWSLNLDWREDARKIVVIITDVYTDSVYGPNWYFASGCVTSMYAVDMAIRDTKIQLYYCQPDEEHMAKTELSENYSPQVNIAVKENNFDKLAERNPLVRRLSWPFNQEEIELKQLPIVDSKYYFAWVSDWRKYSFVSRVEVEIALVATNESVHFVFYPLEKPDGTKTNVWAKNPVVVVKDERGLSLSFRRNVAVHLYKVMGDLDRIAERKIEKDESGAVNFGGIRPGRYYYILYANYGSYLLHRYHHLGYTSSGWIDITVDSITPSEIFAYTYGKAMELYRTKGLLYELENSKIATAEMKSFVKDASKWLEEITQDGITLMEMETIKRFYVGLGSFVNMIGYASTTQERVTQDLEQIVQKATDMVRKAREVIGKLESAKNLILNVTNMFIDVVTTNWSGIAANVTIEQLIDRLVRYVRDELVDDTMNTVYNKLLEVVAQPERILSFFKSNVKTWVKQMLSPSQIGEVVESFVLNDLIYPQFTSHLEEELHELLNTSKTFVQENYEKYWDFYKRSELMRKSFEEMRKSLMGNLFDVSYKALTDKGPIDNWQSVLLVFQETIPFVIDLLKLFEVRYPEFREIKEALSTLYQALDAIGTLTKTYEVALKVDYLNREFHQRVGSMSEAVYQFK
;
A
#
# COMPACT_ATOMS: atom_id res chain seq x y z
N MET A 1 -10.01 50.17 -9.03
CA MET A 1 -11.12 50.90 -8.38
C MET A 1 -12.48 50.23 -8.57
N LEU A 2 -12.89 49.81 -9.79
CA LEU A 2 -14.17 49.10 -9.98
C LEU A 2 -14.25 47.73 -9.26
N ARG A 3 -13.18 46.93 -9.18
CA ARG A 3 -13.17 45.65 -8.43
C ARG A 3 -13.31 45.83 -6.91
N VAL A 4 -12.88 46.96 -6.36
CA VAL A 4 -12.99 47.26 -4.92
C VAL A 4 -14.41 47.73 -4.56
N LEU A 5 -15.11 48.40 -5.49
CA LEU A 5 -16.54 48.73 -5.32
C LEU A 5 -17.44 47.49 -5.41
N SER A 6 -17.13 46.50 -6.25
CA SER A 6 -17.95 45.27 -6.37
C SER A 6 -17.89 44.39 -5.12
N LEU A 7 -16.75 44.32 -4.43
CA LEU A 7 -16.61 43.63 -3.15
C LEU A 7 -17.30 44.39 -2.00
N PHE A 8 -17.25 45.73 -2.00
CA PHE A 8 -17.96 46.56 -1.02
C PHE A 8 -19.49 46.52 -1.20
N PHE A 9 -20.00 46.37 -2.44
CA PHE A 9 -21.44 46.28 -2.72
C PHE A 9 -22.04 44.91 -2.39
N ALA A 10 -21.28 43.81 -2.51
CA ALA A 10 -21.75 42.48 -2.14
C ALA A 10 -21.88 42.30 -0.61
N PHE A 11 -20.95 42.90 0.17
CA PHE A 11 -20.94 42.79 1.63
C PHE A 11 -22.12 43.50 2.30
N PHE A 12 -22.59 44.61 1.74
CA PHE A 12 -23.76 45.33 2.25
C PHE A 12 -25.10 44.69 1.82
N LEU A 13 -25.11 43.88 0.76
CA LEU A 13 -26.35 43.28 0.26
C LEU A 13 -26.83 42.11 1.13
N CYS A 14 -25.96 41.26 1.67
CA CYS A 14 -26.38 40.09 2.47
C CYS A 14 -27.15 40.46 3.74
N LEU A 15 -26.79 41.57 4.40
CA LEU A 15 -27.45 42.06 5.62
C LEU A 15 -28.82 42.70 5.35
N LEU A 16 -29.07 43.20 4.14
CA LEU A 16 -30.34 43.85 3.75
C LEU A 16 -31.47 42.86 3.47
N PHE A 17 -31.18 41.55 3.38
CA PHE A 17 -32.17 40.54 3.05
C PHE A 17 -32.52 39.57 4.19
N ALA A 18 -31.79 39.55 5.31
CA ALA A 18 -32.04 38.65 6.44
C ALA A 18 -33.26 39.06 7.27
N THR A 19 -34.40 38.41 7.06
CA THR A 19 -35.69 38.85 7.65
C THR A 19 -36.38 37.82 8.52
N GLN A 20 -35.86 36.59 8.61
CA GLN A 20 -36.40 35.56 9.47
C GLN A 20 -35.28 34.87 10.25
N LEU A 21 -35.39 34.93 11.58
CA LEU A 21 -34.54 34.20 12.51
C LEU A 21 -35.34 33.08 13.15
N GLN A 22 -34.81 31.85 13.17
CA GLN A 22 -35.48 30.69 13.74
C GLN A 22 -34.54 29.94 14.69
N LEU A 23 -34.97 29.75 15.94
CA LEU A 23 -34.30 28.83 16.86
C LEU A 23 -34.52 27.39 16.39
N THR A 24 -33.44 26.62 16.25
CA THR A 24 -33.50 25.23 15.76
C THR A 24 -33.24 24.22 16.89
N HIS A 25 -32.27 24.49 17.75
CA HIS A 25 -31.97 23.63 18.91
C HIS A 25 -31.33 24.45 20.04
N HIS A 26 -31.46 23.96 21.28
CA HIS A 26 -30.67 24.44 22.42
C HIS A 26 -30.52 23.34 23.48
N GLU A 27 -29.41 23.35 24.21
CA GLU A 27 -29.14 22.42 25.31
C GLU A 27 -28.33 23.10 26.41
N VAL A 28 -28.66 22.80 27.67
CA VAL A 28 -27.76 23.04 28.81
C VAL A 28 -26.91 21.79 28.99
N TRP A 29 -25.74 21.76 28.37
CA TRP A 29 -24.92 20.55 28.32
C TRP A 29 -24.12 20.34 29.62
N TRP A 30 -23.81 21.41 30.36
CA TRP A 30 -23.19 21.35 31.69
C TRP A 30 -23.99 22.16 32.72
N PRO A 31 -24.98 21.56 33.39
CA PRO A 31 -25.67 22.21 34.49
C PRO A 31 -24.84 22.17 35.79
N ASP A 32 -24.54 23.34 36.36
CA ASP A 32 -23.83 23.48 37.65
C ASP A 32 -24.42 24.61 38.50
N GLY A 33 -25.73 24.51 38.74
CA GLY A 33 -26.47 25.46 39.54
C GLY A 33 -26.62 26.81 38.83
N LEU A 34 -26.10 27.88 39.41
CA LEU A 34 -26.12 29.22 38.78
C LEU A 34 -24.98 29.45 37.80
N TRP A 35 -24.15 28.44 37.55
CA TRP A 35 -23.12 28.44 36.54
C TRP A 35 -23.42 27.32 35.55
N ASN A 36 -23.68 27.64 34.28
CA ASN A 36 -24.11 26.65 33.30
C ASN A 36 -23.39 26.85 31.98
N ALA A 37 -22.95 25.77 31.34
CA ALA A 37 -22.52 25.82 29.94
C ALA A 37 -23.66 25.37 29.04
N LEU A 38 -23.90 26.15 27.99
CA LEU A 38 -25.06 25.98 27.11
C LEU A 38 -24.62 26.17 25.67
N TRP A 39 -25.41 25.59 24.77
CA TRP A 39 -25.29 25.85 23.36
C TRP A 39 -26.67 25.97 22.71
N CYS A 40 -26.73 26.68 21.59
CA CYS A 40 -27.92 26.74 20.74
C CYS A 40 -27.54 26.86 19.27
N SER A 41 -28.51 26.62 18.40
CA SER A 41 -28.38 26.84 16.96
C SER A 41 -29.58 27.58 16.39
N VAL A 42 -29.32 28.50 15.47
CA VAL A 42 -30.35 29.28 14.76
C VAL A 42 -30.19 29.14 13.25
N ALA A 43 -31.29 29.27 12.52
CA ALA A 43 -31.29 29.42 11.06
C ALA A 43 -31.71 30.85 10.71
N VAL A 44 -31.06 31.42 9.69
CA VAL A 44 -31.39 32.76 9.17
C VAL A 44 -31.86 32.63 7.72
N LYS A 45 -33.00 33.23 7.40
CA LYS A 45 -33.58 33.22 6.06
C LYS A 45 -33.89 34.62 5.56
N ASP A 46 -33.87 34.76 4.25
CA ASP A 46 -34.29 35.97 3.57
C ASP A 46 -35.81 36.03 3.34
N ASN A 47 -36.29 37.15 2.78
CA ASN A 47 -37.71 37.34 2.43
C ASN A 47 -38.25 36.32 1.42
N ALA A 48 -37.38 35.73 0.60
CA ALA A 48 -37.74 34.67 -0.34
C ALA A 48 -37.67 33.27 0.29
N GLY A 49 -37.29 33.17 1.56
CA GLY A 49 -37.14 31.92 2.30
C GLY A 49 -35.83 31.20 2.04
N ASN A 50 -34.88 31.81 1.32
CA ASN A 50 -33.55 31.25 1.10
C ASN A 50 -32.70 31.42 2.36
N PHE A 51 -31.78 30.50 2.61
CA PHE A 51 -30.83 30.62 3.70
C PHE A 51 -29.83 31.77 3.45
N VAL A 52 -29.61 32.59 4.48
CA VAL A 52 -28.54 33.58 4.50
C VAL A 52 -27.27 32.90 4.99
N ARG A 53 -26.14 33.17 4.34
CA ARG A 53 -24.83 32.57 4.62
C ARG A 53 -23.81 33.62 5.01
N ASN A 54 -22.67 33.17 5.55
CA ASN A 54 -21.49 33.98 5.85
C ASN A 54 -21.75 35.11 6.87
N LEU A 55 -22.69 34.90 7.79
CA LEU A 55 -22.88 35.80 8.92
C LEU A 55 -21.78 35.56 9.95
N LYS A 56 -21.34 36.64 10.59
CA LYS A 56 -20.30 36.64 11.60
C LYS A 56 -20.90 36.76 12.98
N LEU A 57 -20.09 36.49 14.01
CA LEU A 57 -20.52 36.64 15.40
C LEU A 57 -21.01 38.07 15.70
N GLU A 58 -20.38 39.10 15.11
CA GLU A 58 -20.81 40.49 15.27
C GLU A 58 -22.20 40.82 14.68
N ASP A 59 -22.75 39.98 13.80
CA ASP A 59 -24.09 40.14 13.25
C ASP A 59 -25.19 39.72 14.24
N PHE A 60 -24.80 39.06 15.34
CA PHE A 60 -25.69 38.58 16.39
C PHE A 60 -25.46 39.31 17.71
N LYS A 61 -26.55 39.54 18.44
CA LYS A 61 -26.54 40.00 19.83
C LYS A 61 -27.26 38.99 20.70
N ILE A 62 -26.54 38.41 21.66
CA ILE A 62 -27.12 37.44 22.61
C ILE A 62 -27.18 38.04 24.00
N THR A 63 -28.38 38.06 24.56
CA THR A 63 -28.68 38.69 25.86
C THR A 63 -29.37 37.69 26.77
N GLU A 64 -28.97 37.64 28.04
CA GLU A 64 -29.64 36.83 29.06
C GLU A 64 -30.33 37.72 30.10
N LYS A 65 -31.55 37.34 30.48
CA LYS A 65 -32.36 37.98 31.53
C LYS A 65 -32.68 36.95 32.61
N ALA A 66 -32.21 37.18 33.83
CA ALA A 66 -32.45 36.28 34.97
C ALA A 66 -33.63 36.77 35.82
N TYR A 67 -34.47 35.84 36.25
CA TYR A 67 -35.67 36.13 37.05
C TYR A 67 -35.62 35.46 38.42
N GLY A 68 -36.21 36.12 39.42
CA GLY A 68 -36.29 35.63 40.79
C GLY A 68 -37.56 34.82 41.07
N ARG A 69 -37.86 34.56 42.35
CA ARG A 69 -38.94 33.64 42.77
C ARG A 69 -40.33 34.13 42.41
N SER A 70 -40.55 35.43 42.47
CA SER A 70 -41.83 36.07 42.13
C SER A 70 -41.92 36.47 40.66
N GLY A 71 -40.94 36.08 39.83
CA GLY A 71 -40.87 36.46 38.42
C GLY A 71 -40.33 37.87 38.20
N GLU A 72 -39.76 38.50 39.22
CA GLU A 72 -39.07 39.78 39.12
C GLU A 72 -37.76 39.65 38.33
N LEU A 73 -37.46 40.64 37.47
CA LEU A 73 -36.18 40.69 36.75
C LEU A 73 -35.06 41.02 37.74
N LEU A 74 -34.11 40.10 37.91
CA LEU A 74 -32.95 40.27 38.79
C LEU A 74 -31.83 41.05 38.09
N GLY A 75 -31.66 40.82 36.78
CA GLY A 75 -30.64 41.48 35.98
C GLY A 75 -30.63 40.99 34.53
N GLU A 76 -29.90 41.74 33.72
CA GLU A 76 -29.67 41.48 32.30
C GLU A 76 -28.15 41.48 32.04
N MET A 77 -27.67 40.62 31.15
CA MET A 77 -26.27 40.65 30.70
C MET A 77 -26.14 40.28 29.23
N LEU A 78 -25.17 40.90 28.56
CA LEU A 78 -24.71 40.49 27.25
C LEU A 78 -23.83 39.24 27.41
N VAL A 79 -24.09 38.21 26.60
CA VAL A 79 -23.28 36.99 26.58
C VAL A 79 -21.86 37.30 26.12
N LYS A 80 -20.89 36.64 26.76
CA LYS A 80 -19.48 36.69 26.40
C LYS A 80 -19.01 35.31 25.95
N PHE A 81 -18.04 35.32 25.04
CA PHE A 81 -17.44 34.12 24.47
C PHE A 81 -15.96 34.04 24.88
N ASP A 82 -15.69 33.91 26.18
CA ASP A 82 -14.36 34.06 26.80
C ASP A 82 -13.88 32.82 27.59
N ARG A 83 -14.49 31.65 27.35
CA ARG A 83 -14.28 30.39 28.10
C ARG A 83 -14.17 29.18 27.17
N SER A 84 -13.13 29.13 26.33
CA SER A 84 -12.93 28.08 25.31
C SER A 84 -13.17 26.65 25.80
N ASP A 85 -12.71 26.30 27.01
CA ASP A 85 -12.91 24.96 27.62
C ASP A 85 -14.38 24.51 27.69
N TYR A 86 -15.31 25.46 27.84
CA TYR A 86 -16.75 25.21 27.90
C TYR A 86 -17.49 25.65 26.63
N GLN A 87 -16.72 25.97 25.59
CA GLN A 87 -17.18 26.37 24.27
C GLN A 87 -16.61 25.42 23.23
N PHE A 88 -16.62 24.12 23.52
CA PHE A 88 -16.14 23.07 22.62
C PHE A 88 -14.71 23.34 22.12
N LYS A 89 -13.86 23.88 23.01
CA LYS A 89 -12.46 24.28 22.74
C LYS A 89 -12.27 25.32 21.65
N GLY A 90 -13.33 25.95 21.16
CA GLY A 90 -13.25 26.99 20.12
C GLY A 90 -13.76 28.36 20.59
N ARG A 91 -13.98 29.23 19.62
CA ARG A 91 -14.43 30.63 19.82
C ARG A 91 -15.90 30.78 20.25
N GLY A 92 -16.65 29.68 20.33
CA GLY A 92 -18.07 29.70 20.71
C GLY A 92 -19.04 30.11 19.60
N PHE A 93 -18.59 30.20 18.34
CA PHE A 93 -19.42 30.54 17.18
C PHE A 93 -18.99 29.80 15.90
N TRP A 94 -19.95 29.17 15.20
CA TRP A 94 -19.70 28.41 13.97
C TRP A 94 -20.87 28.49 13.00
N GLU A 95 -20.60 28.37 11.71
CA GLU A 95 -21.61 28.25 10.65
C GLU A 95 -21.53 26.86 10.01
N LYS A 96 -22.70 26.27 9.73
CA LYS A 96 -22.88 25.13 8.84
C LYS A 96 -23.88 25.51 7.77
N SER A 97 -23.45 25.70 6.54
CA SER A 97 -24.32 26.02 5.40
C SER A 97 -24.05 25.05 4.26
N ILE A 98 -24.97 24.12 4.03
CA ILE A 98 -24.77 22.96 3.17
C ILE A 98 -25.89 22.74 2.14
N ASN A 99 -25.52 22.18 1.00
CA ASN A 99 -26.37 21.69 -0.07
C ASN A 99 -26.59 20.17 0.08
N SER A 100 -27.22 19.54 -0.90
CA SER A 100 -27.54 18.11 -0.86
C SER A 100 -26.44 17.18 -1.41
N ASP A 101 -25.31 17.72 -1.89
CA ASP A 101 -24.16 16.93 -2.32
C ASP A 101 -23.33 16.50 -1.10
N LYS A 102 -23.58 15.28 -0.64
CA LYS A 102 -22.83 14.66 0.45
C LYS A 102 -21.54 14.06 -0.08
N LEU A 103 -20.41 14.60 0.37
CA LEU A 103 -19.08 14.14 0.02
C LEU A 103 -18.32 13.75 1.29
N ASP A 104 -17.84 12.52 1.34
CA ASP A 104 -16.78 12.13 2.27
C ASP A 104 -15.51 11.91 1.46
N ILE A 105 -14.41 12.50 1.92
CA ILE A 105 -13.13 12.42 1.22
C ILE A 105 -11.96 12.27 2.19
N ALA A 106 -11.10 11.30 1.94
CA ALA A 106 -9.90 11.05 2.74
C ALA A 106 -8.65 11.27 1.87
N PHE A 107 -7.72 12.11 2.32
CA PHE A 107 -6.43 12.33 1.70
C PHE A 107 -5.36 11.58 2.48
N PHE A 108 -4.62 10.72 1.79
CA PHE A 108 -3.41 10.06 2.27
C PHE A 108 -2.23 10.59 1.48
N ILE A 109 -1.34 11.29 2.19
CA ILE A 109 -0.21 12.01 1.60
C ILE A 109 1.07 11.29 1.99
N ASP A 110 1.85 10.92 1.00
CA ASP A 110 3.16 10.32 1.22
C ASP A 110 4.05 11.29 2.04
N GLY A 111 4.49 10.82 3.20
CA GLY A 111 5.28 11.57 4.17
C GLY A 111 6.79 11.36 4.02
N THR A 112 7.24 10.65 3.00
CA THR A 112 8.68 10.41 2.76
C THR A 112 9.44 11.69 2.36
N GLY A 113 10.74 11.73 2.63
CA GLY A 113 11.59 12.88 2.30
C GLY A 113 11.62 13.27 0.82
N SER A 114 11.36 12.34 -0.12
CA SER A 114 11.31 12.63 -1.55
C SER A 114 10.20 13.63 -1.93
N MET A 115 9.15 13.69 -1.10
CA MET A 115 7.98 14.56 -1.27
C MET A 115 8.23 16.02 -0.86
N GLU A 116 9.34 16.35 -0.19
CA GLU A 116 9.62 17.69 0.40
C GLU A 116 9.33 18.84 -0.59
N LYS A 117 9.84 18.71 -1.82
CA LYS A 117 9.70 19.74 -2.87
C LYS A 117 8.27 19.91 -3.41
N HIS A 118 7.33 19.06 -3.02
CA HIS A 118 5.95 19.03 -3.48
C HIS A 118 4.94 19.46 -2.41
N ILE A 119 5.31 19.42 -1.13
CA ILE A 119 4.40 19.66 0.00
C ILE A 119 3.74 21.03 -0.07
N ASP A 120 4.48 22.11 -0.33
CA ASP A 120 3.90 23.46 -0.39
C ASP A 120 2.80 23.56 -1.46
N SER A 121 3.03 22.95 -2.62
CA SER A 121 2.05 22.90 -3.70
C SER A 121 0.83 22.08 -3.32
N ILE A 122 1.01 20.94 -2.64
CA ILE A 122 -0.09 20.10 -2.16
C ILE A 122 -0.92 20.84 -1.11
N LYS A 123 -0.28 21.51 -0.14
CA LYS A 123 -0.96 22.34 0.86
C LYS A 123 -1.81 23.44 0.19
N GLU A 124 -1.25 24.16 -0.76
CA GLU A 124 -1.99 25.18 -1.53
C GLU A 124 -3.23 24.60 -2.22
N GLN A 125 -3.08 23.43 -2.86
CA GLN A 125 -4.18 22.77 -3.56
C GLN A 125 -5.27 22.26 -2.60
N LEU A 126 -4.91 21.78 -1.41
CA LEU A 126 -5.86 21.40 -0.36
C LEU A 126 -6.63 22.62 0.17
N ARG A 127 -5.96 23.75 0.43
CA ARG A 127 -6.64 25.01 0.82
C ARG A 127 -7.60 25.49 -0.26
N ASN A 128 -7.18 25.43 -1.54
CA ASN A 128 -8.05 25.76 -2.68
C ASN A 128 -9.26 24.82 -2.79
N PHE A 129 -9.08 23.55 -2.48
CA PHE A 129 -10.18 22.58 -2.43
C PHE A 129 -11.16 22.89 -1.30
N LEU A 130 -10.66 23.17 -0.09
CA LEU A 130 -11.50 23.59 1.05
C LEU A 130 -12.32 24.85 0.72
N ASN A 131 -11.69 25.85 0.11
CA ASN A 131 -12.38 27.06 -0.34
C ASN A 131 -13.51 26.74 -1.34
N ARG A 132 -13.27 25.87 -2.33
CA ARG A 132 -14.31 25.44 -3.29
C ARG A 132 -15.46 24.68 -2.62
N LEU A 133 -15.17 23.84 -1.64
CA LEU A 133 -16.20 23.14 -0.84
C LEU A 133 -17.08 24.13 -0.08
N ILE A 134 -16.47 25.13 0.56
CA ILE A 134 -17.17 26.19 1.28
C ILE A 134 -18.00 27.04 0.32
N GLU A 135 -17.43 27.52 -0.79
CA GLU A 135 -18.13 28.36 -1.76
C GLU A 135 -19.39 27.67 -2.32
N THR A 136 -19.23 26.40 -2.75
CA THR A 136 -20.32 25.57 -3.28
C THR A 136 -21.34 25.18 -2.21
N GLY A 137 -20.94 25.24 -0.93
CA GLY A 137 -21.74 24.79 0.20
C GLY A 137 -21.91 23.27 0.21
N THR A 138 -20.89 22.50 -0.18
CA THR A 138 -20.97 21.04 -0.20
C THR A 138 -21.15 20.50 1.23
N ASP A 139 -21.98 19.46 1.42
CA ASP A 139 -22.07 18.73 2.70
C ASP A 139 -20.87 17.78 2.81
N PHE A 140 -19.71 18.33 3.15
CA PHE A 140 -18.45 17.61 3.12
C PHE A 140 -17.99 17.08 4.48
N ARG A 141 -17.23 16.00 4.43
CA ARG A 141 -16.41 15.49 5.52
C ARG A 141 -15.02 15.16 4.97
N ILE A 142 -13.98 15.74 5.53
CA ILE A 142 -12.60 15.57 5.07
C ILE A 142 -11.75 14.89 6.14
N PHE A 143 -10.94 13.93 5.73
CA PHE A 143 -9.90 13.32 6.53
C PHE A 143 -8.55 13.58 5.85
N ILE A 144 -7.53 14.00 6.60
CA ILE A 144 -6.18 14.24 6.08
C ILE A 144 -5.21 13.49 6.98
N SER A 145 -4.33 12.71 6.36
CA SER A 145 -3.32 11.92 7.05
C SER A 145 -2.11 11.77 6.15
N MET A 146 -0.95 11.68 6.76
CA MET A 146 0.28 11.26 6.09
C MET A 146 0.38 9.75 6.12
N TYR A 147 1.19 9.13 5.27
CA TYR A 147 1.55 7.71 5.37
C TYR A 147 2.97 7.49 4.82
N ASP A 148 3.64 6.43 5.28
CA ASP A 148 5.04 6.16 4.95
C ASP A 148 5.30 4.65 4.77
N THR A 149 6.51 4.22 5.14
CA THR A 149 6.88 2.84 5.38
C THR A 149 7.05 2.56 6.87
N GLU A 150 6.42 1.49 7.37
CA GLU A 150 6.51 0.94 8.74
C GLU A 150 5.37 1.32 9.69
N ASN A 151 4.76 2.49 9.50
CA ASN A 151 3.66 2.95 10.33
C ASN A 151 2.32 2.91 9.60
N GLU A 152 1.24 3.07 10.35
CA GLU A 152 -0.04 3.47 9.75
C GLU A 152 0.07 4.83 9.09
N PRO A 153 -0.98 5.21 8.35
CA PRO A 153 -1.22 6.61 8.14
C PRO A 153 -1.10 7.42 9.45
N GLU A 154 -0.09 8.28 9.53
CA GLU A 154 0.18 9.18 10.64
C GLU A 154 -0.70 10.42 10.55
N TRP A 155 -1.21 10.86 11.69
CA TRP A 155 -2.20 11.92 11.77
C TRP A 155 -1.50 13.27 11.85
N THR A 156 -1.86 14.19 10.96
CA THR A 156 -1.35 15.56 11.02
C THR A 156 -1.79 16.29 12.29
N VAL A 157 -2.89 15.86 12.93
CA VAL A 157 -3.30 16.36 14.25
C VAL A 157 -3.44 15.20 15.27
N PRO A 158 -2.50 15.03 16.21
CA PRO A 158 -2.43 13.86 17.12
C PRO A 158 -3.68 13.65 17.99
N ASN A 159 -4.49 14.69 18.22
CA ASN A 159 -5.67 14.62 19.08
C ASN A 159 -6.96 14.14 18.38
N TYR A 160 -6.92 13.89 17.05
CA TYR A 160 -8.11 13.56 16.24
C TYR A 160 -7.97 12.30 15.38
N VAL A 161 -7.44 11.24 15.98
CA VAL A 161 -7.22 9.95 15.32
C VAL A 161 -8.52 9.39 14.71
N THR A 162 -8.48 8.99 13.43
CA THR A 162 -9.59 8.38 12.63
C THR A 162 -10.83 9.27 12.38
N ARG A 163 -10.72 10.59 12.56
CA ARG A 163 -11.89 11.48 12.52
C ARG A 163 -12.02 12.27 11.21
N PHE A 164 -13.22 12.27 10.65
CA PHE A 164 -13.62 13.24 9.63
C PHE A 164 -13.93 14.63 10.22
N PHE A 165 -13.41 15.68 9.60
CA PHE A 165 -13.73 17.08 9.87
C PHE A 165 -14.80 17.60 8.90
N GLY A 166 -15.76 18.38 9.41
CA GLY A 166 -16.89 18.91 8.63
C GLY A 166 -16.87 20.43 8.45
N PRO A 167 -17.95 21.04 7.91
CA PRO A 167 -18.01 22.47 7.59
C PRO A 167 -17.87 23.41 8.79
N THR A 168 -18.11 22.90 10.00
CA THR A 168 -17.96 23.65 11.24
C THR A 168 -16.56 23.56 11.84
N MET A 169 -15.66 22.74 11.27
CA MET A 169 -14.30 22.47 11.79
C MET A 169 -13.22 23.03 10.86
N LEU A 170 -13.44 24.25 10.35
CA LEU A 170 -12.54 24.83 9.35
C LEU A 170 -11.14 25.11 9.92
N GLU A 171 -11.06 25.51 11.19
CA GLU A 171 -9.79 25.80 11.86
C GLU A 171 -8.96 24.50 12.02
N GLU A 172 -9.60 23.39 12.38
CA GLU A 172 -8.96 22.08 12.52
C GLU A 172 -8.52 21.50 11.17
N ILE A 173 -9.27 21.76 10.08
CA ILE A 173 -8.87 21.34 8.73
C ILE A 173 -7.66 22.13 8.26
N GLU A 174 -7.65 23.46 8.47
CA GLU A 174 -6.50 24.29 8.13
C GLU A 174 -5.27 23.88 8.94
N GLU A 175 -5.40 23.63 10.25
CA GLU A 175 -4.33 23.07 11.08
C GLU A 175 -3.83 21.73 10.51
N ALA A 176 -4.74 20.81 10.16
CA ALA A 176 -4.38 19.53 9.56
C ALA A 176 -3.67 19.67 8.20
N ILE A 177 -3.87 20.75 7.46
CA ILE A 177 -3.15 21.08 6.23
C ILE A 177 -1.77 21.66 6.54
N GLU A 178 -1.66 22.58 7.52
CA GLU A 178 -0.38 23.18 7.90
C GLU A 178 0.60 22.15 8.45
N GLU A 179 0.12 21.17 9.21
CA GLU A 179 0.91 20.10 9.82
C GLU A 179 1.33 18.98 8.85
N ILE A 180 1.00 19.10 7.55
CA ILE A 180 1.55 18.18 6.54
C ILE A 180 3.04 18.45 6.41
N GLU A 181 3.89 17.51 6.80
CA GLU A 181 5.34 17.62 6.68
C GLU A 181 5.91 16.40 5.94
N THR A 182 7.22 16.31 5.84
CA THR A 182 7.90 15.12 5.31
C THR A 182 9.08 14.81 6.20
N GLU A 183 9.32 13.53 6.45
CA GLU A 183 10.41 13.09 7.29
C GLU A 183 11.21 11.95 6.64
N GLY A 184 12.46 11.81 7.09
CA GLY A 184 13.32 10.69 6.75
C GLY A 184 14.20 10.87 5.51
N GLU A 185 15.29 10.10 5.50
CA GLU A 185 16.18 9.90 4.35
C GLU A 185 16.03 8.46 3.81
N TRP A 186 14.88 7.83 4.07
CA TRP A 186 14.67 6.42 3.78
C TRP A 186 14.22 6.24 2.33
N TRP A 187 15.03 5.53 1.56
CA TRP A 187 14.81 5.28 0.15
C TRP A 187 13.85 4.09 -0.02
N ASN A 188 12.54 4.25 0.15
CA ASN A 188 11.57 3.14 0.10
C ASN A 188 10.39 3.38 -0.86
N LEU A 189 9.67 2.30 -1.17
CA LEU A 189 8.35 2.35 -1.81
C LEU A 189 7.27 2.55 -0.74
N THR A 190 6.14 3.17 -1.08
CA THR A 190 5.15 3.62 -0.09
C THR A 190 3.90 2.73 -0.01
N TRP A 191 3.32 2.59 1.18
CA TRP A 191 2.27 1.59 1.44
C TRP A 191 0.85 2.05 1.10
N GLY A 192 0.67 2.61 -0.11
CA GLY A 192 -0.60 3.20 -0.54
C GLY A 192 -1.79 2.22 -0.53
N TYR A 193 -1.61 0.95 -0.87
CA TYR A 193 -2.69 -0.04 -0.75
C TYR A 193 -3.09 -0.35 0.69
N ASP A 194 -2.14 -0.34 1.63
CA ASP A 194 -2.46 -0.45 3.06
C ASP A 194 -3.22 0.79 3.55
N ALA A 195 -2.82 1.99 3.11
CA ALA A 195 -3.55 3.22 3.42
C ALA A 195 -5.01 3.17 2.91
N TYR A 196 -5.23 2.68 1.69
CA TYR A 196 -6.58 2.48 1.17
C TYR A 196 -7.39 1.48 2.00
N LEU A 197 -6.85 0.29 2.29
CA LEU A 197 -7.58 -0.70 3.08
C LEU A 197 -7.81 -0.23 4.52
N TRP A 198 -6.87 0.50 5.11
CA TRP A 198 -7.03 1.11 6.42
C TRP A 198 -8.19 2.10 6.44
N SER A 199 -8.39 2.86 5.35
CA SER A 199 -9.48 3.83 5.22
C SER A 199 -10.87 3.20 5.36
N LEU A 200 -11.01 1.88 5.18
CA LEU A 200 -12.27 1.15 5.42
C LEU A 200 -12.71 1.20 6.89
N ASN A 201 -11.80 1.53 7.81
CA ASN A 201 -12.10 1.71 9.23
C ASN A 201 -12.64 3.11 9.57
N LEU A 202 -12.66 4.04 8.62
CA LEU A 202 -13.24 5.36 8.81
C LEU A 202 -14.78 5.30 8.81
N ASP A 203 -15.41 6.25 9.51
CA ASP A 203 -16.87 6.33 9.67
C ASP A 203 -17.55 6.96 8.44
N TRP A 204 -17.54 6.26 7.29
CA TRP A 204 -18.14 6.73 6.03
C TRP A 204 -19.68 6.78 6.09
N ARG A 205 -20.30 7.86 5.57
CA ARG A 205 -21.76 8.01 5.47
C ARG A 205 -22.27 7.11 4.35
N GLU A 206 -23.25 6.27 4.64
CA GLU A 206 -23.83 5.36 3.64
C GLU A 206 -24.31 6.09 2.38
N ASP A 207 -24.95 7.25 2.53
CA ASP A 207 -25.55 8.05 1.47
C ASP A 207 -24.61 9.10 0.83
N ALA A 208 -23.35 9.17 1.26
CA ALA A 208 -22.36 10.07 0.68
C ALA A 208 -21.63 9.42 -0.50
N ARG A 209 -21.17 10.27 -1.43
CA ARG A 209 -20.07 9.92 -2.34
C ARG A 209 -18.79 9.81 -1.51
N LYS A 210 -18.08 8.68 -1.64
CA LYS A 210 -16.90 8.33 -0.83
C LYS A 210 -15.67 8.27 -1.71
N ILE A 211 -14.64 9.05 -1.39
CA ILE A 211 -13.42 9.15 -2.19
C ILE A 211 -12.21 9.03 -1.26
N VAL A 212 -11.27 8.18 -1.63
CA VAL A 212 -9.92 8.14 -1.08
C VAL A 212 -8.99 8.74 -2.12
N VAL A 213 -8.13 9.67 -1.72
CA VAL A 213 -7.11 10.29 -2.56
C VAL A 213 -5.76 9.92 -1.99
N ILE A 214 -4.91 9.26 -2.79
CA ILE A 214 -3.53 8.91 -2.43
C ILE A 214 -2.57 9.75 -3.25
N ILE A 215 -1.59 10.39 -2.62
CA ILE A 215 -0.58 11.23 -3.27
C ILE A 215 0.80 10.66 -2.94
N THR A 216 1.62 10.31 -3.93
CA THR A 216 2.98 9.75 -3.76
C THR A 216 3.85 9.94 -5.00
N ASP A 217 5.17 10.07 -4.83
CA ASP A 217 6.13 10.21 -5.93
C ASP A 217 6.90 8.92 -6.29
N VAL A 218 6.50 7.77 -5.73
CA VAL A 218 7.10 6.45 -5.98
C VAL A 218 6.04 5.40 -6.28
N TYR A 219 6.45 4.20 -6.71
CA TYR A 219 5.53 3.05 -6.80
C TYR A 219 4.93 2.71 -5.44
N THR A 220 3.67 2.27 -5.44
CA THR A 220 3.09 1.70 -4.23
C THR A 220 3.71 0.34 -3.95
N ASP A 221 4.20 0.17 -2.73
CA ASP A 221 4.65 -1.11 -2.21
C ASP A 221 3.45 -2.03 -2.04
N SER A 222 3.50 -3.18 -2.69
CA SER A 222 2.52 -4.26 -2.56
C SER A 222 3.17 -5.48 -1.92
N VAL A 223 2.47 -6.61 -1.86
CA VAL A 223 3.06 -7.90 -1.47
C VAL A 223 4.33 -8.25 -2.26
N TYR A 224 4.52 -7.73 -3.48
CA TYR A 224 5.72 -7.96 -4.30
C TYR A 224 6.91 -7.03 -3.99
N GLY A 225 6.70 -6.09 -3.07
CA GLY A 225 7.69 -5.16 -2.57
C GLY A 225 8.94 -5.80 -1.96
N PRO A 226 10.08 -5.08 -1.91
CA PRO A 226 11.28 -5.55 -1.21
C PRO A 226 11.31 -5.21 0.28
N ASN A 227 10.46 -4.28 0.77
CA ASN A 227 10.54 -3.71 2.12
C ASN A 227 9.96 -4.61 3.23
N TRP A 228 10.27 -5.91 3.16
CA TRP A 228 9.84 -6.91 4.14
C TRP A 228 10.60 -6.84 5.45
N TYR A 229 11.73 -6.13 5.51
CA TYR A 229 12.58 -6.01 6.70
C TYR A 229 11.98 -5.12 7.80
N PHE A 230 10.96 -4.31 7.49
CA PHE A 230 10.21 -3.53 8.49
C PHE A 230 9.32 -4.41 9.36
N ALA A 231 9.13 -4.03 10.62
CA ALA A 231 8.28 -4.78 11.55
C ALA A 231 6.82 -4.93 11.05
N SER A 232 6.39 -4.00 10.19
CA SER A 232 5.04 -3.93 9.61
C SER A 232 5.01 -4.21 8.09
N GLY A 233 6.05 -4.79 7.46
CA GLY A 233 6.18 -4.87 5.98
C GLY A 233 4.89 -5.20 5.21
N CYS A 234 4.61 -4.47 4.13
CA CYS A 234 3.37 -4.57 3.34
C CYS A 234 3.13 -5.99 2.81
N VAL A 235 1.92 -6.53 3.02
CA VAL A 235 1.48 -7.82 2.46
C VAL A 235 0.18 -7.69 1.65
N THR A 236 -0.19 -6.46 1.30
CA THR A 236 -1.43 -6.19 0.56
C THR A 236 -1.19 -6.31 -0.94
N SER A 237 -2.03 -7.08 -1.61
CA SER A 237 -2.03 -7.17 -3.08
C SER A 237 -2.95 -6.13 -3.71
N MET A 238 -2.71 -5.81 -4.97
CA MET A 238 -3.59 -4.96 -5.77
C MET A 238 -5.03 -5.50 -5.80
N TYR A 239 -5.19 -6.83 -5.83
CA TYR A 239 -6.51 -7.47 -5.87
C TYR A 239 -7.30 -7.32 -4.57
N ALA A 240 -6.64 -7.22 -3.41
CA ALA A 240 -7.32 -6.92 -2.16
C ALA A 240 -8.05 -5.57 -2.24
N VAL A 241 -7.37 -4.56 -2.81
CA VAL A 241 -7.93 -3.21 -3.02
C VAL A 241 -9.00 -3.23 -4.11
N ASP A 242 -8.80 -3.94 -5.22
CA ASP A 242 -9.83 -4.08 -6.27
C ASP A 242 -11.14 -4.65 -5.71
N MET A 243 -11.07 -5.72 -4.92
CA MET A 243 -12.23 -6.32 -4.25
C MET A 243 -12.90 -5.33 -3.30
N ALA A 244 -12.10 -4.66 -2.45
CA ALA A 244 -12.61 -3.66 -1.52
C ALA A 244 -13.36 -2.51 -2.22
N ILE A 245 -12.81 -1.98 -3.31
CA ILE A 245 -13.46 -0.92 -4.11
C ILE A 245 -14.78 -1.41 -4.69
N ARG A 246 -14.81 -2.63 -5.23
CA ARG A 246 -16.02 -3.20 -5.85
C ARG A 246 -17.13 -3.41 -4.83
N ASP A 247 -16.80 -3.85 -3.63
CA ASP A 247 -17.79 -4.16 -2.60
C ASP A 247 -18.28 -2.90 -1.88
N THR A 248 -17.37 -1.98 -1.55
CA THR A 248 -17.69 -0.78 -0.75
C THR A 248 -18.11 0.43 -1.57
N LYS A 249 -17.79 0.44 -2.88
CA LYS A 249 -17.98 1.57 -3.79
C LYS A 249 -17.25 2.85 -3.38
N ILE A 250 -16.24 2.74 -2.51
CA ILE A 250 -15.33 3.84 -2.17
C ILE A 250 -14.36 4.02 -3.33
N GLN A 251 -14.39 5.20 -3.97
CA GLN A 251 -13.54 5.49 -5.12
C GLN A 251 -12.10 5.72 -4.69
N LEU A 252 -11.13 5.33 -5.51
CA LEU A 252 -9.71 5.59 -5.27
C LEU A 252 -9.17 6.52 -6.36
N TYR A 253 -8.80 7.73 -5.97
CA TYR A 253 -8.05 8.64 -6.80
C TYR A 253 -6.59 8.59 -6.38
N TYR A 254 -5.68 8.59 -7.35
CA TYR A 254 -4.25 8.61 -7.06
C TYR A 254 -3.54 9.70 -7.86
N CYS A 255 -2.58 10.36 -7.22
CA CYS A 255 -1.70 11.33 -7.85
C CYS A 255 -0.28 10.76 -7.75
N GLN A 256 0.28 10.41 -8.90
CA GLN A 256 1.61 9.80 -8.99
C GLN A 256 2.24 10.26 -10.31
N PRO A 257 3.52 10.66 -10.35
CA PRO A 257 4.20 11.06 -11.57
C PRO A 257 4.42 9.86 -12.49
N ASP A 258 4.76 10.12 -13.76
CA ASP A 258 5.27 9.05 -14.63
C ASP A 258 6.63 8.55 -14.12
N GLU A 259 6.99 7.30 -14.42
CA GLU A 259 8.20 6.62 -13.89
C GLU A 259 9.49 7.44 -14.05
N GLU A 260 9.65 8.16 -15.16
CA GLU A 260 10.83 9.00 -15.42
C GLU A 260 10.97 10.21 -14.47
N HIS A 261 9.88 10.58 -13.80
CA HIS A 261 9.76 11.70 -12.87
C HIS A 261 9.55 11.26 -11.40
N MET A 262 9.48 9.95 -11.14
CA MET A 262 9.44 9.40 -9.78
C MET A 262 10.76 9.62 -9.03
N ALA A 263 10.74 9.42 -7.71
CA ALA A 263 11.90 9.54 -6.86
C ALA A 263 12.98 8.51 -7.24
N LYS A 264 14.13 8.99 -7.71
CA LYS A 264 15.14 8.15 -8.39
C LYS A 264 15.88 7.22 -7.46
N THR A 265 16.17 7.67 -6.24
CA THR A 265 16.97 6.90 -5.29
C THR A 265 16.16 5.69 -4.81
N GLU A 266 14.94 5.95 -4.36
CA GLU A 266 13.92 5.01 -3.93
C GLU A 266 13.69 3.93 -4.99
N LEU A 267 13.48 4.33 -6.25
CA LEU A 267 13.33 3.39 -7.35
C LEU A 267 14.59 2.55 -7.58
N SER A 268 15.78 3.15 -7.54
CA SER A 268 17.03 2.44 -7.81
C SER A 268 17.41 1.42 -6.73
N GLU A 269 16.99 1.65 -5.49
CA GLU A 269 17.26 0.75 -4.36
C GLU A 269 16.23 -0.37 -4.23
N ASN A 270 14.98 -0.15 -4.66
CA ASN A 270 13.88 -1.07 -4.38
C ASN A 270 13.28 -1.77 -5.59
N TYR A 271 13.65 -1.34 -6.80
CA TYR A 271 13.04 -1.86 -8.02
C TYR A 271 14.07 -2.13 -9.10
N SER A 272 13.96 -3.33 -9.68
CA SER A 272 14.63 -3.66 -10.93
C SER A 272 13.68 -4.46 -11.81
N PRO A 273 13.49 -4.06 -13.08
CA PRO A 273 12.67 -4.82 -14.02
C PRO A 273 13.22 -6.23 -14.29
N GLN A 274 14.48 -6.49 -13.95
CA GLN A 274 15.10 -7.82 -14.08
C GLN A 274 14.83 -8.74 -12.88
N VAL A 275 14.31 -8.20 -11.78
CA VAL A 275 14.30 -8.86 -10.46
C VAL A 275 12.87 -8.95 -9.92
N ASN A 276 12.18 -7.82 -9.81
CA ASN A 276 10.85 -7.71 -9.20
C ASN A 276 9.90 -6.86 -10.05
N ILE A 277 9.80 -7.20 -11.35
CA ILE A 277 8.87 -6.54 -12.29
C ILE A 277 7.42 -6.49 -11.79
N ALA A 278 7.03 -7.46 -10.96
CA ALA A 278 5.72 -7.54 -10.31
C ALA A 278 5.36 -6.28 -9.48
N VAL A 279 6.33 -5.53 -8.95
CA VAL A 279 6.08 -4.24 -8.27
C VAL A 279 5.39 -3.26 -9.23
N LYS A 280 5.94 -3.09 -10.43
CA LYS A 280 5.37 -2.22 -11.47
C LYS A 280 4.05 -2.78 -11.99
N GLU A 281 3.94 -4.09 -12.16
CA GLU A 281 2.71 -4.75 -12.64
C GLU A 281 1.55 -4.70 -11.63
N ASN A 282 1.82 -4.31 -10.39
CA ASN A 282 0.84 -4.15 -9.32
C ASN A 282 0.70 -2.70 -8.84
N ASN A 283 1.22 -1.73 -9.58
CA ASN A 283 1.09 -0.31 -9.22
C ASN A 283 -0.33 0.24 -9.53
N PHE A 284 -0.63 1.47 -9.07
CA PHE A 284 -1.95 2.09 -9.21
C PHE A 284 -2.45 2.22 -10.66
N ASP A 285 -1.58 2.42 -11.64
CA ASP A 285 -1.96 2.45 -13.06
C ASP A 285 -2.55 1.13 -13.53
N LYS A 286 -2.00 0.01 -13.06
CA LYS A 286 -2.54 -1.33 -13.34
C LYS A 286 -3.85 -1.58 -12.65
N LEU A 287 -4.04 -1.04 -11.45
CA LEU A 287 -5.35 -1.08 -10.80
C LEU A 287 -6.39 -0.22 -11.57
N ALA A 288 -5.99 0.95 -12.08
CA ALA A 288 -6.86 1.83 -12.87
C ALA A 288 -7.31 1.21 -14.19
N GLU A 289 -6.45 0.44 -14.86
CA GLU A 289 -6.80 -0.35 -16.04
C GLU A 289 -7.89 -1.39 -15.73
N ARG A 290 -7.95 -1.89 -14.49
CA ARG A 290 -8.85 -2.98 -14.06
C ARG A 290 -10.15 -2.51 -13.43
N ASN A 291 -10.15 -1.34 -12.79
CA ASN A 291 -11.26 -0.86 -12.00
C ASN A 291 -11.67 0.58 -12.39
N PRO A 292 -12.90 0.78 -12.92
CA PRO A 292 -13.34 2.10 -13.39
C PRO A 292 -13.60 3.10 -12.25
N LEU A 293 -13.60 2.67 -10.99
CA LEU A 293 -13.68 3.55 -9.82
C LEU A 293 -12.30 4.03 -9.34
N VAL A 294 -11.24 3.67 -10.08
CA VAL A 294 -9.87 4.08 -9.82
C VAL A 294 -9.43 5.07 -10.89
N ARG A 295 -8.97 6.24 -10.46
CA ARG A 295 -8.66 7.34 -11.39
C ARG A 295 -7.34 8.01 -11.04
N ARG A 296 -6.48 8.21 -12.05
CA ARG A 296 -5.31 9.06 -11.94
C ARG A 296 -5.71 10.53 -11.99
N LEU A 297 -5.22 11.33 -11.06
CA LEU A 297 -5.26 12.79 -11.11
C LEU A 297 -3.89 13.34 -11.50
N SER A 298 -3.85 14.62 -11.87
CA SER A 298 -2.60 15.30 -12.25
C SER A 298 -1.62 15.37 -11.07
N TRP A 299 -0.35 15.17 -11.38
CA TRP A 299 0.78 15.32 -10.45
C TRP A 299 1.22 16.79 -10.32
N PRO A 300 1.55 17.31 -9.11
CA PRO A 300 1.52 16.64 -7.81
C PRO A 300 0.11 16.36 -7.27
N PHE A 301 -0.76 17.36 -7.24
CA PHE A 301 -2.19 17.20 -6.98
C PHE A 301 -2.91 18.38 -7.64
N ASN A 302 -3.99 18.12 -8.37
CA ASN A 302 -4.87 19.17 -8.88
C ASN A 302 -6.30 18.94 -8.41
N GLN A 303 -6.73 19.79 -7.49
CA GLN A 303 -8.04 19.72 -6.87
C GLN A 303 -9.22 19.98 -7.83
N GLU A 304 -8.99 20.67 -8.96
CA GLU A 304 -10.04 20.97 -9.96
C GLU A 304 -10.64 19.71 -10.59
N GLU A 305 -9.87 18.63 -10.64
CA GLU A 305 -10.28 17.34 -11.21
C GLU A 305 -11.28 16.57 -10.36
N ILE A 306 -11.45 16.99 -9.09
CA ILE A 306 -12.50 16.51 -8.19
C ILE A 306 -13.75 17.36 -8.45
N GLU A 307 -14.75 16.71 -9.04
CA GLU A 307 -16.02 17.34 -9.36
C GLU A 307 -16.81 17.68 -8.09
N LEU A 308 -17.37 18.90 -8.05
CA LEU A 308 -18.31 19.37 -7.03
C LEU A 308 -19.60 19.84 -7.73
N LYS A 309 -20.76 19.48 -7.17
CA LYS A 309 -22.04 19.86 -7.78
C LYS A 309 -22.49 21.24 -7.31
N GLN A 310 -22.86 22.10 -8.25
CA GLN A 310 -23.47 23.39 -7.96
C GLN A 310 -24.95 23.20 -7.64
N LEU A 311 -25.27 22.99 -6.36
CA LEU A 311 -26.64 22.75 -5.88
C LEU A 311 -27.10 23.85 -4.91
N PRO A 312 -28.41 24.12 -4.82
CA PRO A 312 -28.95 25.03 -3.81
C PRO A 312 -28.69 24.54 -2.38
N ILE A 313 -28.55 25.49 -1.46
CA ILE A 313 -28.42 25.23 -0.02
C ILE A 313 -29.75 24.68 0.51
N VAL A 314 -29.66 23.59 1.28
CA VAL A 314 -30.81 22.90 1.85
C VAL A 314 -30.86 22.99 3.37
N ASP A 315 -29.74 23.28 4.03
CA ASP A 315 -29.66 23.51 5.47
C ASP A 315 -28.61 24.60 5.77
N SER A 316 -28.95 25.54 6.65
CA SER A 316 -28.00 26.53 7.17
C SER A 316 -28.27 26.82 8.63
N LYS A 317 -27.23 26.71 9.46
CA LYS A 317 -27.28 26.86 10.91
C LYS A 317 -26.08 27.63 11.42
N TYR A 318 -26.33 28.51 12.37
CA TYR A 318 -25.34 29.22 13.18
C TYR A 318 -25.39 28.68 14.59
N TYR A 319 -24.26 28.18 15.08
CA TYR A 319 -24.11 27.58 16.41
C TYR A 319 -23.44 28.57 17.35
N PHE A 320 -23.93 28.61 18.60
CA PHE A 320 -23.37 29.41 19.68
C PHE A 320 -23.16 28.53 20.90
N ALA A 321 -21.99 28.63 21.52
CA ALA A 321 -21.69 27.99 22.81
C ALA A 321 -21.06 28.99 23.76
N TRP A 322 -21.56 29.06 25.00
CA TRP A 322 -21.08 30.00 26.01
C TRP A 322 -21.37 29.52 27.43
N VAL A 323 -20.87 30.29 28.40
CA VAL A 323 -21.12 30.08 29.83
C VAL A 323 -22.08 31.14 30.36
N SER A 324 -23.18 30.70 30.98
CA SER A 324 -24.11 31.53 31.75
C SER A 324 -23.72 31.51 33.22
N ASP A 325 -23.31 32.65 33.78
CA ASP A 325 -22.90 32.79 35.18
C ASP A 325 -23.74 33.83 35.93
N TRP A 326 -24.64 33.32 36.76
CA TRP A 326 -25.54 34.11 37.60
C TRP A 326 -25.24 33.96 39.10
N ARG A 327 -24.06 33.45 39.46
CA ARG A 327 -23.67 33.18 40.87
C ARG A 327 -23.61 34.41 41.77
N LYS A 328 -23.68 35.63 41.22
CA LYS A 328 -23.84 36.86 42.01
C LYS A 328 -25.17 36.91 42.77
N TYR A 329 -26.17 36.14 42.36
CA TYR A 329 -27.44 35.98 43.05
C TYR A 329 -27.44 34.70 43.89
N SER A 330 -28.23 34.67 44.95
CA SER A 330 -28.43 33.46 45.77
C SER A 330 -29.45 32.50 45.16
N PHE A 331 -30.30 32.98 44.26
CA PHE A 331 -31.36 32.21 43.62
C PHE A 331 -31.77 32.83 42.29
N VAL A 332 -31.99 32.01 41.26
CA VAL A 332 -32.57 32.37 39.97
C VAL A 332 -33.59 31.29 39.60
N SER A 333 -34.84 31.69 39.33
CA SER A 333 -35.91 30.76 38.96
C SER A 333 -35.78 30.30 37.50
N ARG A 334 -35.57 31.25 36.59
CA ARG A 334 -35.40 31.01 35.15
C ARG A 334 -34.49 32.06 34.54
N VAL A 335 -33.85 31.69 33.44
CA VAL A 335 -33.07 32.59 32.59
C VAL A 335 -33.70 32.55 31.20
N GLU A 336 -34.04 33.72 30.69
CA GLU A 336 -34.50 33.91 29.32
C GLU A 336 -33.32 34.36 28.47
N VAL A 337 -33.06 33.64 27.39
CA VAL A 337 -32.00 33.94 26.42
C VAL A 337 -32.65 34.48 25.18
N GLU A 338 -32.19 35.63 24.72
CA GLU A 338 -32.59 36.32 23.50
C GLU A 338 -31.41 36.35 22.53
N ILE A 339 -31.62 35.87 21.31
CA ILE A 339 -30.66 35.95 20.20
C ILE A 339 -31.29 36.86 19.15
N ALA A 340 -30.64 37.97 18.84
CA ALA A 340 -31.14 38.96 17.90
C ALA A 340 -30.16 39.22 16.76
N LEU A 341 -30.68 39.48 15.56
CA LEU A 341 -29.90 40.01 14.44
C LEU A 341 -29.74 41.53 14.60
N VAL A 342 -28.50 42.01 14.57
CA VAL A 342 -28.19 43.43 14.80
C VAL A 342 -28.80 44.33 13.72
N ALA A 343 -28.85 43.86 12.47
CA ALA A 343 -29.29 44.66 11.32
C ALA A 343 -30.82 44.82 11.23
N THR A 344 -31.58 43.80 11.62
CA THR A 344 -33.04 43.77 11.42
C THR A 344 -33.85 43.75 12.70
N ASN A 345 -33.19 43.63 13.85
CA ASN A 345 -33.82 43.54 15.17
C ASN A 345 -34.78 42.33 15.32
N GLU A 346 -34.75 41.38 14.39
CA GLU A 346 -35.41 40.08 14.49
C GLU A 346 -34.76 39.27 15.61
N SER A 347 -35.56 38.64 16.46
CA SER A 347 -35.07 37.91 17.62
C SER A 347 -35.80 36.59 17.85
N VAL A 348 -35.08 35.64 18.45
CA VAL A 348 -35.61 34.38 18.93
C VAL A 348 -35.22 34.18 20.38
N HIS A 349 -36.06 33.46 21.11
CA HIS A 349 -35.91 33.32 22.55
C HIS A 349 -36.04 31.86 22.98
N PHE A 350 -35.31 31.49 24.03
CA PHE A 350 -35.56 30.27 24.78
C PHE A 350 -35.37 30.51 26.28
N VAL A 351 -35.87 29.59 27.08
CA VAL A 351 -35.81 29.67 28.55
C VAL A 351 -35.19 28.41 29.10
N PHE A 352 -34.27 28.55 30.04
CA PHE A 352 -33.78 27.43 30.84
C PHE A 352 -33.88 27.72 32.34
N TYR A 353 -33.84 26.64 33.13
CA TYR A 353 -34.07 26.67 34.57
C TYR A 353 -32.80 26.22 35.29
N PRO A 354 -31.98 27.14 35.84
CA PRO A 354 -30.64 26.80 36.35
C PRO A 354 -30.67 25.93 37.61
N LEU A 355 -31.70 26.06 38.44
CA LEU A 355 -31.79 25.36 39.73
C LEU A 355 -32.87 24.27 39.73
N GLU A 356 -34.08 24.62 39.31
CA GLU A 356 -35.27 23.78 39.43
C GLU A 356 -36.25 24.10 38.29
N LYS A 357 -36.73 23.05 37.61
CA LYS A 357 -37.73 23.17 36.54
C LYS A 357 -39.12 23.49 37.10
N PRO A 358 -40.08 23.94 36.27
CA PRO A 358 -41.44 24.27 36.71
C PRO A 358 -42.20 23.13 37.40
N ASP A 359 -41.83 21.88 37.13
CA ASP A 359 -42.40 20.68 37.74
C ASP A 359 -41.79 20.33 39.12
N GLY A 360 -40.87 21.16 39.62
CA GLY A 360 -40.17 20.97 40.89
C GLY A 360 -38.96 20.04 40.80
N THR A 361 -38.60 19.56 39.60
CA THR A 361 -37.41 18.72 39.43
C THR A 361 -36.15 19.56 39.45
N LYS A 362 -35.17 19.16 40.26
CA LYS A 362 -33.86 19.83 40.29
C LYS A 362 -33.14 19.66 38.96
N THR A 363 -32.46 20.71 38.50
CA THR A 363 -31.69 20.67 37.24
C THR A 363 -30.32 20.01 37.42
N ASN A 364 -29.65 20.24 38.55
CA ASN A 364 -28.38 19.59 38.88
C ASN A 364 -28.63 18.23 39.56
N VAL A 365 -28.97 17.24 38.74
CA VAL A 365 -29.17 15.84 39.16
C VAL A 365 -28.07 14.93 38.60
N TRP A 366 -27.82 13.82 39.30
CA TRP A 366 -26.79 12.85 38.96
C TRP A 366 -27.43 11.46 38.86
N ALA A 367 -27.20 10.78 37.75
CA ALA A 367 -27.44 9.35 37.63
C ALA A 367 -26.38 8.62 38.46
N LYS A 368 -26.80 7.66 39.30
CA LYS A 368 -25.90 6.92 40.18
C LYS A 368 -25.53 5.58 39.55
N ASN A 369 -24.25 5.43 39.21
CA ASN A 369 -23.67 4.19 38.71
C ASN A 369 -24.42 3.60 37.50
N PRO A 370 -24.65 4.34 36.41
CA PRO A 370 -25.21 3.73 35.21
C PRO A 370 -24.21 2.71 34.65
N VAL A 371 -24.73 1.54 34.27
CA VAL A 371 -23.93 0.40 33.84
C VAL A 371 -24.36 -0.04 32.45
N VAL A 372 -23.38 -0.27 31.57
CA VAL A 372 -23.60 -0.98 30.30
C VAL A 372 -22.83 -2.29 30.27
N VAL A 373 -23.46 -3.33 29.73
CA VAL A 373 -22.77 -4.59 29.43
C VAL A 373 -22.16 -4.50 28.04
N VAL A 374 -20.90 -4.90 27.90
CA VAL A 374 -20.23 -4.93 26.58
C VAL A 374 -20.13 -6.39 26.14
N LYS A 375 -20.66 -6.67 24.96
CA LYS A 375 -20.64 -7.98 24.31
C LYS A 375 -19.80 -7.95 23.03
N ASP A 376 -19.22 -9.08 22.64
CA ASP A 376 -18.57 -9.23 21.33
C ASP A 376 -19.60 -9.49 20.21
N GLU A 377 -19.10 -9.69 18.98
CA GLU A 377 -19.92 -9.98 17.80
C GLU A 377 -20.74 -11.27 17.90
N ARG A 378 -20.40 -12.17 18.84
CA ARG A 378 -21.13 -13.42 19.13
C ARG A 378 -22.14 -13.27 20.26
N GLY A 379 -22.24 -12.08 20.86
CA GLY A 379 -23.09 -11.82 22.00
C GLY A 379 -22.53 -12.31 23.33
N LEU A 380 -21.26 -12.72 23.37
CA LEU A 380 -20.58 -13.10 24.61
C LEU A 380 -20.11 -11.85 25.34
N SER A 381 -20.37 -11.78 26.64
CA SER A 381 -19.85 -10.69 27.46
C SER A 381 -18.33 -10.68 27.41
N LEU A 382 -17.74 -9.50 27.12
CA LEU A 382 -16.30 -9.30 27.23
C LEU A 382 -15.90 -9.25 28.71
N SER A 383 -15.85 -10.43 29.33
CA SER A 383 -15.28 -10.67 30.65
C SER A 383 -13.77 -10.46 30.62
N PHE A 384 -13.16 -10.32 31.79
CA PHE A 384 -11.71 -10.14 32.01
C PHE A 384 -11.16 -8.70 31.94
N ARG A 385 -10.15 -8.43 32.78
CA ARG A 385 -9.54 -7.09 32.91
C ARG A 385 -8.82 -6.69 31.63
N ARG A 386 -8.82 -5.39 31.33
CA ARG A 386 -8.05 -4.76 30.24
C ARG A 386 -8.48 -5.08 28.81
N ASN A 387 -9.72 -5.52 28.58
CA ASN A 387 -10.20 -5.78 27.22
C ASN A 387 -10.92 -4.59 26.56
N VAL A 388 -11.54 -3.69 27.33
CA VAL A 388 -12.37 -2.60 26.80
C VAL A 388 -12.23 -1.31 27.62
N ALA A 389 -12.18 -0.18 26.92
CA ALA A 389 -12.38 1.16 27.45
C ALA A 389 -13.57 1.83 26.74
N VAL A 390 -14.46 2.49 27.49
CA VAL A 390 -15.59 3.25 26.92
C VAL A 390 -15.46 4.71 27.33
N HIS A 391 -15.54 5.57 26.32
CA HIS A 391 -15.47 7.01 26.44
C HIS A 391 -16.84 7.61 26.12
N LEU A 392 -17.32 8.54 26.94
CA LEU A 392 -18.56 9.28 26.74
C LEU A 392 -18.28 10.74 26.42
N TYR A 393 -18.96 11.24 25.39
CA TYR A 393 -18.78 12.58 24.87
C TYR A 393 -20.11 13.35 24.74
N LYS A 394 -20.05 14.66 24.98
CA LYS A 394 -21.09 15.62 24.61
C LYS A 394 -20.82 16.18 23.22
N VAL A 395 -21.87 16.41 22.44
CA VAL A 395 -21.80 16.79 21.02
C VAL A 395 -22.74 17.96 20.74
N MET A 396 -22.30 18.92 19.91
CA MET A 396 -23.10 20.04 19.43
C MET A 396 -23.18 20.01 17.89
N GLY A 397 -24.31 19.63 17.31
CA GLY A 397 -24.41 19.49 15.86
C GLY A 397 -23.37 18.49 15.33
N ASP A 398 -22.52 18.92 14.39
CA ASP A 398 -21.37 18.14 13.91
C ASP A 398 -20.08 18.43 14.70
N LEU A 399 -20.07 19.46 15.56
CA LEU A 399 -18.91 20.00 16.28
C LEU A 399 -18.42 19.13 17.42
N ASP A 400 -17.34 19.58 18.04
CA ASP A 400 -16.42 18.84 18.87
C ASP A 400 -17.05 17.99 19.99
N ARG A 401 -16.33 16.92 20.36
CA ARG A 401 -16.74 15.98 21.39
C ARG A 401 -16.10 16.38 22.72
N ILE A 402 -16.84 17.00 23.63
CA ILE A 402 -16.32 17.26 24.99
C ILE A 402 -16.33 15.96 25.78
N ALA A 403 -15.15 15.48 26.16
CA ALA A 403 -14.98 14.22 26.89
C ALA A 403 -15.47 14.36 28.34
N GLU A 404 -16.52 13.63 28.69
CA GLU A 404 -17.11 13.72 30.03
C GLU A 404 -16.72 12.59 30.96
N ARG A 405 -16.45 11.40 30.39
CA ARG A 405 -16.05 10.24 31.18
C ARG A 405 -15.23 9.28 30.34
N LYS A 406 -14.14 8.78 30.93
CA LYS A 406 -13.40 7.61 30.46
C LYS A 406 -13.47 6.54 31.54
N ILE A 407 -13.93 5.34 31.18
CA ILE A 407 -13.94 4.19 32.08
C ILE A 407 -13.22 3.02 31.42
N GLU A 408 -12.24 2.49 32.15
CA GLU A 408 -11.57 1.23 31.86
C GLU A 408 -12.20 0.15 32.75
N LYS A 409 -12.43 -1.04 32.18
CA LYS A 409 -13.38 -1.98 32.75
C LYS A 409 -12.79 -3.07 33.67
N ASP A 410 -13.65 -3.55 34.57
CA ASP A 410 -13.50 -4.67 35.50
C ASP A 410 -13.85 -6.05 34.90
N GLU A 411 -13.55 -7.10 35.66
CA GLU A 411 -13.57 -8.53 35.29
C GLU A 411 -14.90 -9.06 34.71
N SER A 412 -16.00 -8.32 34.85
CA SER A 412 -17.37 -8.84 34.73
C SER A 412 -18.04 -8.67 33.36
N GLY A 413 -17.47 -7.87 32.45
CA GLY A 413 -18.24 -7.51 31.27
C GLY A 413 -19.24 -6.36 31.48
N ALA A 414 -19.26 -5.70 32.65
CA ALA A 414 -19.99 -4.46 32.92
C ALA A 414 -19.08 -3.19 33.01
N VAL A 415 -19.46 -2.08 32.35
CA VAL A 415 -18.80 -0.77 32.45
C VAL A 415 -19.68 0.14 33.32
N ASN A 416 -19.16 0.54 34.48
CA ASN A 416 -19.86 1.44 35.40
C ASN A 416 -19.31 2.87 35.28
N PHE A 417 -20.15 3.81 34.88
CA PHE A 417 -19.75 5.21 34.69
C PHE A 417 -19.63 6.02 35.98
N GLY A 418 -19.99 5.45 37.15
CA GLY A 418 -20.02 6.16 38.42
C GLY A 418 -21.12 7.21 38.47
N GLY A 419 -20.88 8.34 39.15
CA GLY A 419 -21.79 9.49 39.06
C GLY A 419 -21.61 10.23 37.72
N ILE A 420 -22.68 10.35 36.93
CA ILE A 420 -22.70 11.15 35.70
C ILE A 420 -24.01 11.92 35.58
N ARG A 421 -24.00 13.05 34.87
CA ARG A 421 -25.22 13.83 34.63
C ARG A 421 -26.14 13.10 33.63
N PRO A 422 -27.47 13.20 33.80
CA PRO A 422 -28.40 12.76 32.78
C PRO A 422 -28.23 13.54 31.47
N GLY A 423 -28.45 12.86 30.35
CA GLY A 423 -28.40 13.44 29.02
C GLY A 423 -28.06 12.40 27.96
N ARG A 424 -28.02 12.87 26.72
CA ARG A 424 -27.56 12.10 25.58
C ARG A 424 -26.05 12.23 25.44
N TYR A 425 -25.37 11.11 25.20
CA TYR A 425 -23.93 10.99 25.07
C TYR A 425 -23.58 10.17 23.83
N TYR A 426 -22.57 10.61 23.09
CA TYR A 426 -21.94 9.78 22.08
C TYR A 426 -20.87 8.93 22.75
N TYR A 427 -20.92 7.61 22.59
CA TYR A 427 -19.90 6.72 23.11
C TYR A 427 -18.92 6.29 22.02
N ILE A 428 -17.67 6.11 22.42
CA ILE A 428 -16.65 5.41 21.63
C ILE A 428 -16.04 4.33 22.49
N LEU A 429 -15.90 3.14 21.90
CA LEU A 429 -15.25 2.00 22.49
C LEU A 429 -13.86 1.84 21.86
N TYR A 430 -12.84 1.75 22.72
CA TYR A 430 -11.48 1.43 22.34
C TYR A 430 -11.02 0.13 23.02
N ALA A 431 -10.04 -0.56 22.43
CA ALA A 431 -9.25 -1.54 23.18
C ALA A 431 -8.45 -0.83 24.29
N ASN A 432 -8.23 -1.47 25.43
CA ASN A 432 -7.68 -0.82 26.64
C ASN A 432 -6.14 -0.58 26.61
N TYR A 433 -5.58 -0.17 25.46
CA TYR A 433 -4.14 0.04 25.28
C TYR A 433 -3.71 1.50 25.11
N GLY A 434 -4.55 2.44 25.57
CA GLY A 434 -4.30 3.86 25.44
C GLY A 434 -5.22 4.50 24.40
N SER A 435 -5.26 5.83 24.40
CA SER A 435 -6.17 6.65 23.59
C SER A 435 -5.90 6.63 22.07
N TYR A 436 -4.94 5.84 21.61
CA TYR A 436 -4.49 5.83 20.23
C TYR A 436 -4.39 4.37 19.77
N LEU A 437 -5.43 3.90 19.10
CA LEU A 437 -5.37 2.62 18.37
C LEU A 437 -4.41 2.85 17.21
N LEU A 438 -3.14 2.49 17.41
CA LEU A 438 -2.27 2.29 16.28
C LEU A 438 -2.67 0.93 15.66
N HIS A 439 -3.15 0.82 14.43
CA HIS A 439 -3.24 -0.41 13.64
C HIS A 439 -1.85 -0.88 13.20
N ARG A 440 -1.43 -2.06 13.65
CA ARG A 440 -0.31 -2.77 13.03
C ARG A 440 -0.77 -4.16 12.63
N TYR A 441 0.00 -4.80 11.77
CA TYR A 441 -0.23 -6.19 11.36
C TYR A 441 -0.46 -7.14 12.54
N HIS A 442 0.18 -6.88 13.67
CA HIS A 442 0.07 -7.68 14.89
C HIS A 442 -0.96 -7.17 15.91
N HIS A 443 -1.54 -5.98 15.75
CA HIS A 443 -2.46 -5.42 16.74
C HIS A 443 -3.86 -6.03 16.64
N LEU A 444 -4.38 -6.44 17.80
CA LEU A 444 -5.73 -6.91 18.02
C LEU A 444 -6.52 -5.85 18.78
N GLY A 445 -7.75 -5.56 18.36
CA GLY A 445 -8.56 -4.54 19.01
C GLY A 445 -10.04 -4.58 18.64
N TYR A 446 -10.84 -3.94 19.48
CA TYR A 446 -12.26 -3.74 19.24
C TYR A 446 -12.57 -2.29 18.90
N THR A 447 -13.66 -2.08 18.18
CA THR A 447 -14.26 -0.78 17.92
C THR A 447 -15.76 -0.84 18.08
N SER A 448 -16.35 0.26 18.53
CA SER A 448 -17.80 0.48 18.53
C SER A 448 -18.05 1.95 18.79
N SER A 449 -19.12 2.48 18.22
CA SER A 449 -19.59 3.82 18.59
C SER A 449 -21.09 3.93 18.38
N GLY A 450 -21.70 4.90 19.06
CA GLY A 450 -23.14 5.09 18.99
C GLY A 450 -23.63 6.07 20.05
N TRP A 451 -24.95 6.10 20.24
CA TRP A 451 -25.58 6.98 21.21
C TRP A 451 -26.04 6.20 22.44
N ILE A 452 -25.80 6.77 23.61
CA ILE A 452 -26.35 6.32 24.89
C ILE A 452 -27.14 7.47 25.51
N ASP A 453 -28.37 7.20 25.92
CA ASP A 453 -29.21 8.09 26.69
C ASP A 453 -29.17 7.68 28.17
N ILE A 454 -28.76 8.60 29.04
CA ILE A 454 -28.68 8.40 30.49
C ILE A 454 -29.77 9.25 31.15
N THR A 455 -30.65 8.60 31.90
CA THR A 455 -31.59 9.28 32.81
C THR A 455 -31.14 9.07 34.26
N VAL A 456 -31.86 9.65 35.22
CA VAL A 456 -31.54 9.46 36.66
C VAL A 456 -31.58 7.97 37.05
N ASP A 457 -32.50 7.20 36.44
CA ASP A 457 -32.82 5.84 36.85
C ASP A 457 -32.49 4.77 35.79
N SER A 458 -32.08 5.17 34.57
CA SER A 458 -31.87 4.23 33.47
C SER A 458 -30.80 4.66 32.48
N ILE A 459 -30.30 3.69 31.71
CA ILE A 459 -29.37 3.88 30.61
C ILE A 459 -29.85 3.08 29.40
N THR A 460 -29.88 3.69 28.22
CA THR A 460 -30.33 3.06 26.97
C THR A 460 -29.34 3.33 25.84
N PRO A 461 -28.82 2.31 25.14
CA PRO A 461 -29.01 0.89 25.43
C PRO A 461 -28.26 0.45 26.70
N SER A 462 -28.77 -0.60 27.37
CA SER A 462 -28.09 -1.24 28.51
C SER A 462 -26.98 -2.21 28.09
N GLU A 463 -26.91 -2.51 26.80
CA GLU A 463 -25.90 -3.39 26.19
C GLU A 463 -25.32 -2.72 24.95
N ILE A 464 -24.01 -2.82 24.77
CA ILE A 464 -23.31 -2.37 23.56
C ILE A 464 -22.45 -3.50 22.99
N PHE A 465 -22.35 -3.54 21.67
CA PHE A 465 -21.57 -4.56 20.95
C PHE A 465 -20.22 -4.00 20.53
N ALA A 466 -19.16 -4.75 20.82
CA ALA A 466 -17.80 -4.51 20.41
C ALA A 466 -17.51 -5.32 19.14
N TYR A 467 -17.17 -4.62 18.08
CA TYR A 467 -16.84 -5.22 16.78
C TYR A 467 -15.34 -5.37 16.64
N THR A 468 -14.88 -6.45 16.00
CA THR A 468 -13.45 -6.66 15.78
C THR A 468 -12.94 -5.62 14.79
N TYR A 469 -11.97 -4.82 15.23
CA TYR A 469 -11.39 -3.73 14.46
C TYR A 469 -10.62 -4.26 13.25
N GLY A 470 -10.68 -3.56 12.11
CA GLY A 470 -9.93 -3.92 10.91
C GLY A 470 -10.47 -5.11 10.13
N LYS A 471 -11.55 -5.77 10.57
CA LYS A 471 -11.96 -7.07 9.99
C LYS A 471 -12.14 -7.07 8.47
N ALA A 472 -12.76 -6.03 7.91
CA ALA A 472 -12.98 -5.94 6.47
C ALA A 472 -11.64 -5.88 5.71
N MET A 473 -10.74 -5.01 6.14
CA MET A 473 -9.38 -4.89 5.59
C MET A 473 -8.63 -6.22 5.63
N GLU A 474 -8.61 -6.90 6.78
CA GLU A 474 -7.86 -8.15 6.94
C GLU A 474 -8.40 -9.30 6.08
N LEU A 475 -9.73 -9.33 5.91
CA LEU A 475 -10.37 -10.29 5.02
C LEU A 475 -10.07 -9.99 3.54
N TYR A 476 -10.12 -8.73 3.10
CA TYR A 476 -9.75 -8.38 1.72
C TYR A 476 -8.29 -8.69 1.43
N ARG A 477 -7.39 -8.39 2.37
CA ARG A 477 -5.97 -8.73 2.28
C ARG A 477 -5.76 -10.23 2.10
N THR A 478 -6.41 -11.04 2.94
CA THR A 478 -6.33 -12.51 2.85
C THR A 478 -6.87 -13.01 1.50
N LYS A 479 -8.04 -12.53 1.06
CA LYS A 479 -8.67 -12.93 -0.21
C LYS A 479 -7.83 -12.50 -1.42
N GLY A 480 -7.25 -11.30 -1.38
CA GLY A 480 -6.36 -10.81 -2.43
C GLY A 480 -5.12 -11.68 -2.59
N LEU A 481 -4.54 -12.17 -1.50
CA LEU A 481 -3.38 -13.08 -1.55
C LEU A 481 -3.75 -14.47 -2.07
N LEU A 482 -4.92 -15.00 -1.70
CA LEU A 482 -5.42 -16.26 -2.26
C LEU A 482 -5.64 -16.15 -3.78
N TYR A 483 -6.12 -15.00 -4.26
CA TYR A 483 -6.27 -14.72 -5.69
C TYR A 483 -4.91 -14.66 -6.41
N GLU A 484 -3.89 -14.00 -5.82
CA GLU A 484 -2.53 -13.98 -6.37
C GLU A 484 -1.96 -15.39 -6.51
N LEU A 485 -2.13 -16.22 -5.49
CA LEU A 485 -1.67 -17.61 -5.51
C LEU A 485 -2.33 -18.43 -6.63
N GLU A 486 -3.67 -18.33 -6.75
CA GLU A 486 -4.44 -19.06 -7.77
C GLU A 486 -4.05 -18.70 -9.21
N ASN A 487 -3.67 -17.43 -9.43
CA ASN A 487 -3.43 -16.85 -10.76
C ASN A 487 -1.94 -16.63 -11.07
N SER A 488 -1.03 -17.11 -10.22
CA SER A 488 0.41 -17.01 -10.46
C SER A 488 0.86 -17.86 -11.67
N LYS A 489 1.98 -17.46 -12.30
CA LYS A 489 2.51 -18.14 -13.50
C LYS A 489 2.96 -19.58 -13.23
N ILE A 490 3.28 -19.89 -11.98
CA ILE A 490 3.71 -21.21 -11.52
C ILE A 490 2.60 -21.97 -10.78
N ALA A 491 1.35 -21.49 -10.85
CA ALA A 491 0.21 -22.10 -10.17
C ALA A 491 -0.09 -23.52 -10.69
N THR A 492 -0.18 -24.47 -9.77
CA THR A 492 -0.49 -25.88 -10.06
C THR A 492 -1.93 -26.22 -9.72
N ALA A 493 -2.37 -27.44 -10.05
CA ALA A 493 -3.68 -27.95 -9.62
C ALA A 493 -3.77 -28.04 -8.08
N GLU A 494 -2.66 -28.35 -7.41
CA GLU A 494 -2.59 -28.49 -5.96
C GLU A 494 -2.76 -27.13 -5.27
N MET A 495 -2.06 -26.10 -5.73
CA MET A 495 -2.23 -24.73 -5.23
C MET A 495 -3.67 -24.24 -5.41
N LYS A 496 -4.30 -24.55 -6.55
CA LYS A 496 -5.71 -24.21 -6.78
C LYS A 496 -6.67 -24.97 -5.86
N SER A 497 -6.33 -26.20 -5.48
CA SER A 497 -7.08 -26.96 -4.47
C SER A 497 -6.93 -26.32 -3.10
N PHE A 498 -5.70 -25.99 -2.70
CA PHE A 498 -5.40 -25.28 -1.47
C PHE A 498 -6.20 -23.97 -1.36
N VAL A 499 -6.22 -23.14 -2.41
CA VAL A 499 -6.96 -21.87 -2.41
C VAL A 499 -8.45 -22.08 -2.13
N LYS A 500 -9.08 -23.13 -2.69
CA LYS A 500 -10.48 -23.47 -2.42
C LYS A 500 -10.69 -23.87 -0.96
N ASP A 501 -9.80 -24.70 -0.42
CA ASP A 501 -9.89 -25.17 0.97
C ASP A 501 -9.66 -24.04 1.98
N ALA A 502 -8.71 -23.14 1.70
CA ALA A 502 -8.44 -21.94 2.49
C ALA A 502 -9.61 -20.95 2.43
N SER A 503 -10.18 -20.72 1.24
CA SER A 503 -11.35 -19.84 1.07
C SER A 503 -12.56 -20.36 1.84
N LYS A 504 -12.82 -21.67 1.75
CA LYS A 504 -13.90 -22.31 2.50
C LYS A 504 -13.69 -22.20 4.02
N TRP A 505 -12.47 -22.44 4.51
CA TRP A 505 -12.15 -22.26 5.92
C TRP A 505 -12.36 -20.80 6.37
N LEU A 506 -11.96 -19.82 5.55
CA LEU A 506 -12.18 -18.40 5.84
C LEU A 506 -13.69 -18.06 5.92
N GLU A 507 -14.52 -18.62 5.04
CA GLU A 507 -15.98 -18.47 5.10
C GLU A 507 -16.56 -19.08 6.38
N GLU A 508 -16.11 -20.28 6.76
CA GLU A 508 -16.57 -20.98 7.97
C GLU A 508 -16.28 -20.17 9.25
N ILE A 509 -15.07 -19.61 9.40
CA ILE A 509 -14.72 -18.85 10.62
C ILE A 509 -15.32 -17.43 10.66
N THR A 510 -15.83 -16.93 9.54
CA THR A 510 -16.42 -15.58 9.45
C THR A 510 -17.94 -15.56 9.55
N GLN A 511 -18.60 -16.72 9.49
CA GLN A 511 -20.06 -16.85 9.42
C GLN A 511 -20.80 -16.21 10.61
N ASP A 512 -20.27 -16.37 11.83
CA ASP A 512 -20.90 -15.92 13.08
C ASP A 512 -20.20 -14.69 13.69
N GLY A 513 -19.56 -13.87 12.86
CA GLY A 513 -18.68 -12.79 13.30
C GLY A 513 -17.28 -13.29 13.68
N ILE A 514 -16.33 -12.36 13.76
CA ILE A 514 -14.91 -12.66 13.98
C ILE A 514 -14.54 -12.26 15.40
N THR A 515 -14.09 -13.21 16.20
CA THR A 515 -13.46 -12.93 17.50
C THR A 515 -12.01 -12.47 17.32
N LEU A 516 -11.41 -11.85 18.33
CA LEU A 516 -10.00 -11.48 18.28
C LEU A 516 -9.04 -12.68 18.19
N MET A 517 -9.47 -13.88 18.64
CA MET A 517 -8.69 -15.10 18.45
C MET A 517 -8.66 -15.54 16.98
N GLU A 518 -9.82 -15.51 16.31
CA GLU A 518 -9.87 -15.78 14.87
C GLU A 518 -9.13 -14.70 14.09
N MET A 519 -9.20 -13.44 14.54
CA MET A 519 -8.44 -12.35 13.94
C MET A 519 -6.93 -12.57 14.05
N GLU A 520 -6.42 -13.01 15.21
CA GLU A 520 -5.00 -13.41 15.34
C GLU A 520 -4.65 -14.50 14.32
N THR A 521 -5.50 -15.51 14.17
CA THR A 521 -5.27 -16.62 13.24
C THR A 521 -5.25 -16.14 11.80
N ILE A 522 -6.23 -15.33 11.39
CA ILE A 522 -6.32 -14.73 10.05
C ILE A 522 -5.04 -13.91 9.78
N LYS A 523 -4.60 -13.12 10.76
CA LYS A 523 -3.37 -12.32 10.66
C LYS A 523 -2.11 -13.17 10.47
N ARG A 524 -1.91 -14.20 11.30
CA ARG A 524 -0.77 -15.11 11.13
C ARG A 524 -0.82 -15.84 9.78
N PHE A 525 -2.01 -16.28 9.38
CA PHE A 525 -2.23 -16.95 8.10
C PHE A 525 -1.87 -16.05 6.91
N TYR A 526 -2.44 -14.85 6.81
CA TYR A 526 -2.18 -14.00 5.65
C TYR A 526 -0.76 -13.44 5.64
N VAL A 527 -0.10 -13.26 6.79
CA VAL A 527 1.32 -12.85 6.84
C VAL A 527 2.20 -13.94 6.26
N GLY A 528 1.99 -15.21 6.63
CA GLY A 528 2.69 -16.34 6.03
C GLY A 528 2.40 -16.49 4.53
N LEU A 529 1.13 -16.37 4.15
CA LEU A 529 0.69 -16.42 2.75
C LEU A 529 1.32 -15.28 1.92
N GLY A 530 1.41 -14.07 2.48
CA GLY A 530 2.06 -12.93 1.84
C GLY A 530 3.54 -13.20 1.54
N SER A 531 4.27 -13.79 2.48
CA SER A 531 5.67 -14.17 2.27
C SER A 531 5.82 -15.17 1.13
N PHE A 532 4.91 -16.14 1.04
CA PHE A 532 4.87 -17.10 -0.07
C PHE A 532 4.58 -16.43 -1.42
N VAL A 533 3.57 -15.55 -1.48
CA VAL A 533 3.24 -14.80 -2.71
C VAL A 533 4.39 -13.93 -3.18
N ASN A 534 5.10 -13.27 -2.25
CA ASN A 534 6.30 -12.50 -2.57
C ASN A 534 7.39 -13.37 -3.21
N MET A 535 7.71 -14.52 -2.60
CA MET A 535 8.66 -15.50 -3.16
C MET A 535 8.21 -16.04 -4.52
N ILE A 536 6.91 -16.29 -4.71
CA ILE A 536 6.36 -16.69 -6.02
C ILE A 536 6.64 -15.63 -7.10
N GLY A 537 6.60 -14.34 -6.75
CA GLY A 537 6.98 -13.25 -7.65
C GLY A 537 8.43 -13.40 -8.16
N TYR A 538 9.38 -13.59 -7.25
CA TYR A 538 10.80 -13.80 -7.62
C TYR A 538 11.02 -15.11 -8.39
N ALA A 539 10.34 -16.20 -7.99
CA ALA A 539 10.42 -17.48 -8.68
C ALA A 539 9.88 -17.40 -10.11
N SER A 540 8.78 -16.65 -10.32
CA SER A 540 8.21 -16.39 -11.64
C SER A 540 9.17 -15.58 -12.52
N THR A 541 9.80 -14.52 -11.98
CA THR A 541 10.86 -13.79 -12.70
C THR A 541 12.01 -14.72 -13.07
N THR A 542 12.40 -15.61 -12.15
CA THR A 542 13.48 -16.59 -12.39
C THR A 542 13.13 -17.54 -13.53
N GLN A 543 11.90 -18.08 -13.55
CA GLN A 543 11.40 -18.93 -14.63
C GLN A 543 11.54 -18.26 -15.99
N GLU A 544 11.05 -17.02 -16.14
CA GLU A 544 11.08 -16.29 -17.39
C GLU A 544 12.52 -16.02 -17.86
N ARG A 545 13.36 -15.55 -16.94
CA ARG A 545 14.77 -15.24 -17.22
C ARG A 545 15.55 -16.48 -17.62
N VAL A 546 15.38 -17.60 -16.92
CA VAL A 546 16.05 -18.87 -17.27
C VAL A 546 15.58 -19.39 -18.62
N THR A 547 14.28 -19.30 -18.91
CA THR A 547 13.72 -19.70 -20.21
C THR A 547 14.36 -18.89 -21.34
N GLN A 548 14.38 -17.56 -21.20
CA GLN A 548 15.00 -16.65 -22.17
C GLN A 548 16.50 -16.93 -22.34
N ASP A 549 17.23 -17.14 -21.24
CA ASP A 549 18.67 -17.39 -21.30
C ASP A 549 18.98 -18.76 -21.96
N LEU A 550 18.16 -19.79 -21.73
CA LEU A 550 18.31 -21.10 -22.40
C LEU A 550 18.07 -21.00 -23.91
N GLU A 551 17.03 -20.27 -24.33
CA GLU A 551 16.78 -19.99 -25.75
C GLU A 551 17.95 -19.21 -26.38
N GLN A 552 18.47 -18.21 -25.66
CA GLN A 552 19.63 -17.44 -26.08
C GLN A 552 20.89 -18.30 -26.20
N ILE A 553 21.12 -19.29 -25.33
CA ILE A 553 22.26 -20.20 -25.45
C ILE A 553 22.20 -20.96 -26.76
N VAL A 554 21.03 -21.50 -27.15
CA VAL A 554 20.87 -22.20 -28.43
C VAL A 554 21.14 -21.26 -29.61
N GLN A 555 20.56 -20.07 -29.57
CA GLN A 555 20.74 -19.05 -30.62
C GLN A 555 22.22 -18.64 -30.74
N LYS A 556 22.86 -18.30 -29.61
CA LYS A 556 24.26 -17.86 -29.55
C LYS A 556 25.23 -18.96 -29.98
N ALA A 557 25.02 -20.21 -29.53
CA ALA A 557 25.82 -21.35 -29.99
C ALA A 557 25.67 -21.59 -31.51
N THR A 558 24.44 -21.47 -32.03
CA THR A 558 24.17 -21.57 -33.47
C THR A 558 24.86 -20.45 -34.25
N ASP A 559 24.83 -19.21 -33.73
CA ASP A 559 25.50 -18.07 -34.33
C ASP A 559 27.02 -18.22 -34.32
N MET A 560 27.58 -18.80 -33.27
CA MET A 560 28.99 -19.11 -33.17
C MET A 560 29.42 -20.12 -34.24
N VAL A 561 28.65 -21.20 -34.41
CA VAL A 561 28.87 -22.21 -35.45
C VAL A 561 28.70 -21.59 -36.84
N ARG A 562 27.68 -20.75 -37.04
CA ARG A 562 27.43 -20.03 -38.30
C ARG A 562 28.58 -19.10 -38.64
N LYS A 563 29.10 -18.34 -37.67
CA LYS A 563 30.23 -17.43 -37.87
C LYS A 563 31.51 -18.18 -38.22
N ALA A 564 31.80 -19.27 -37.50
CA ALA A 564 32.92 -20.14 -37.82
C ALA A 564 32.79 -20.72 -39.25
N ARG A 565 31.61 -21.24 -39.61
CA ARG A 565 31.33 -21.76 -40.97
C ARG A 565 31.46 -20.69 -42.05
N GLU A 566 31.04 -19.45 -41.79
CA GLU A 566 31.20 -18.33 -42.73
C GLU A 566 32.69 -18.05 -43.01
N VAL A 567 33.49 -17.89 -41.95
CA VAL A 567 34.94 -17.61 -42.08
C VAL A 567 35.67 -18.76 -42.77
N ILE A 568 35.32 -20.00 -42.42
CA ILE A 568 35.90 -21.19 -43.05
C ILE A 568 35.40 -21.37 -44.49
N GLY A 569 34.16 -21.04 -44.83
CA GLY A 569 33.65 -21.10 -46.20
C GLY A 569 34.40 -20.14 -47.14
N LYS A 570 34.81 -18.97 -46.64
CA LYS A 570 35.70 -18.05 -47.38
C LYS A 570 37.09 -18.68 -47.61
N LEU A 571 37.64 -19.33 -46.58
CA LEU A 571 38.92 -20.03 -46.68
C LEU A 571 38.87 -21.23 -47.65
N GLU A 572 37.81 -22.04 -47.60
CA GLU A 572 37.57 -23.19 -48.48
C GLU A 572 37.40 -22.76 -49.94
N SER A 573 36.67 -21.66 -50.18
CA SER A 573 36.51 -21.08 -51.52
C SER A 573 37.84 -20.57 -52.10
N ALA A 574 38.74 -20.09 -51.25
CA ALA A 574 40.07 -19.64 -51.64
C ALA A 574 41.11 -20.77 -51.71
N LYS A 575 40.76 -22.02 -51.32
CA LYS A 575 41.70 -23.15 -51.18
C LYS A 575 42.55 -23.39 -52.43
N ASN A 576 41.91 -23.49 -53.61
CA ASN A 576 42.62 -23.77 -54.87
C ASN A 576 43.60 -22.65 -55.24
N LEU A 577 43.24 -21.39 -54.97
CA LEU A 577 44.12 -20.24 -55.20
C LEU A 577 45.32 -20.29 -54.24
N ILE A 578 45.08 -20.57 -52.95
CA ILE A 578 46.12 -20.73 -51.92
C ILE A 578 47.09 -21.85 -52.32
N LEU A 579 46.59 -23.01 -52.75
CA LEU A 579 47.42 -24.16 -53.17
C LEU A 579 48.23 -23.85 -54.43
N ASN A 580 47.64 -23.22 -55.44
CA ASN A 580 48.34 -22.85 -56.67
C ASN A 580 49.48 -21.86 -56.40
N VAL A 581 49.23 -20.86 -55.55
CA VAL A 581 50.24 -19.85 -55.17
C VAL A 581 51.34 -20.46 -54.31
N THR A 582 50.98 -21.32 -53.37
CA THR A 582 51.92 -22.05 -52.50
C THR A 582 52.83 -22.97 -53.32
N ASN A 583 52.26 -23.77 -54.23
CA ASN A 583 53.03 -24.67 -55.08
C ASN A 583 53.94 -23.89 -56.05
N MET A 584 53.45 -22.79 -56.63
CA MET A 584 54.26 -21.91 -57.48
C MET A 584 55.42 -21.27 -56.70
N PHE A 585 55.24 -20.95 -55.42
CA PHE A 585 56.30 -20.40 -54.57
C PHE A 585 57.29 -21.47 -54.11
N ILE A 586 56.82 -22.68 -53.77
CA ILE A 586 57.67 -23.84 -53.51
C ILE A 586 58.55 -24.10 -54.74
N ASP A 587 57.98 -24.16 -55.95
CA ASP A 587 58.72 -24.36 -57.20
C ASP A 587 59.76 -23.24 -57.47
N VAL A 588 59.47 -21.98 -57.10
CA VAL A 588 60.39 -20.84 -57.27
C VAL A 588 61.51 -20.82 -56.21
N VAL A 589 61.30 -21.37 -55.02
CA VAL A 589 62.26 -21.33 -53.89
C VAL A 589 63.03 -22.66 -53.71
N THR A 590 62.58 -23.78 -54.28
CA THR A 590 63.18 -25.12 -54.11
C THR A 590 64.57 -25.34 -54.70
N THR A 591 65.27 -24.33 -55.20
CA THR A 591 66.71 -24.49 -55.47
C THR A 591 67.59 -24.53 -54.21
N ASN A 592 67.10 -24.22 -52.99
CA ASN A 592 67.96 -24.32 -51.79
C ASN A 592 67.29 -24.37 -50.40
N TRP A 593 66.30 -25.25 -50.17
CA TRP A 593 65.83 -25.48 -48.79
C TRP A 593 65.65 -26.96 -48.46
N SER A 594 66.69 -27.56 -47.88
CA SER A 594 66.62 -28.82 -47.14
C SER A 594 66.68 -28.50 -45.64
N GLY A 595 65.53 -28.44 -44.97
CA GLY A 595 65.52 -28.29 -43.52
C GLY A 595 64.17 -27.94 -42.90
N ILE A 596 63.52 -28.97 -42.33
CA ILE A 596 62.58 -28.90 -41.20
C ILE A 596 61.22 -28.24 -41.46
N ALA A 597 60.32 -28.99 -42.12
CA ALA A 597 58.89 -29.09 -41.78
C ALA A 597 58.23 -30.21 -42.61
N ALA A 598 58.77 -31.43 -42.51
CA ALA A 598 58.04 -32.61 -42.97
C ALA A 598 56.98 -32.96 -41.91
N ASN A 599 55.70 -32.72 -42.24
CA ASN A 599 54.61 -33.70 -42.13
C ASN A 599 53.18 -33.11 -42.13
N VAL A 600 53.00 -31.82 -42.40
CA VAL A 600 51.65 -31.29 -42.69
C VAL A 600 51.71 -30.34 -43.88
N THR A 601 51.09 -30.73 -45.01
CA THR A 601 50.90 -29.84 -46.17
C THR A 601 49.88 -28.74 -45.81
N ILE A 602 49.98 -27.56 -46.44
CA ILE A 602 49.01 -26.46 -46.25
C ILE A 602 47.58 -26.92 -46.56
N GLU A 603 47.43 -27.83 -47.53
CA GLU A 603 46.19 -28.54 -47.81
C GLU A 603 45.65 -29.27 -46.58
N GLN A 604 46.50 -30.04 -45.89
CA GLN A 604 46.14 -30.75 -44.66
C GLN A 604 45.80 -29.81 -43.50
N LEU A 605 46.42 -28.62 -43.41
CA LEU A 605 46.07 -27.62 -42.39
C LEU A 605 44.69 -27.00 -42.64
N ILE A 606 44.40 -26.60 -43.89
CA ILE A 606 43.09 -26.07 -44.29
C ILE A 606 42.02 -27.14 -44.13
N ASP A 607 42.29 -28.38 -44.57
CA ASP A 607 41.34 -29.50 -44.46
C ASP A 607 41.09 -29.91 -43.00
N ARG A 608 42.10 -29.84 -42.13
CA ARG A 608 41.93 -30.08 -40.69
C ARG A 608 41.00 -29.03 -40.08
N LEU A 609 41.19 -27.75 -40.42
CA LEU A 609 40.35 -26.67 -39.92
C LEU A 609 38.92 -26.74 -40.45
N VAL A 610 38.74 -27.04 -41.75
CA VAL A 610 37.42 -27.24 -42.38
C VAL A 610 36.68 -28.41 -41.76
N ARG A 611 37.35 -29.55 -41.59
CA ARG A 611 36.78 -30.76 -40.96
C ARG A 611 36.36 -30.48 -39.52
N TYR A 612 37.23 -29.81 -38.76
CA TYR A 612 36.92 -29.45 -37.38
C TYR A 612 35.63 -28.60 -37.28
N VAL A 613 35.49 -27.55 -38.10
CA VAL A 613 34.28 -26.70 -38.08
C VAL A 613 33.02 -27.44 -38.54
N ARG A 614 33.15 -28.42 -39.43
CA ARG A 614 32.02 -29.19 -39.95
C ARG A 614 31.55 -30.26 -38.96
N ASP A 615 32.49 -30.98 -38.35
CA ASP A 615 32.21 -32.25 -37.69
C ASP A 615 32.41 -32.20 -36.15
N GLU A 616 33.30 -31.36 -35.64
CA GLU A 616 33.77 -31.40 -34.24
C GLU A 616 33.42 -30.13 -33.42
N LEU A 617 33.35 -28.95 -34.05
CA LEU A 617 33.17 -27.67 -33.36
C LEU A 617 31.93 -27.62 -32.46
N VAL A 618 30.81 -28.19 -32.91
CA VAL A 618 29.58 -28.22 -32.10
C VAL A 618 29.77 -29.07 -30.85
N ASP A 619 30.48 -30.18 -30.96
CA ASP A 619 30.72 -31.09 -29.85
C ASP A 619 31.65 -30.45 -28.81
N ASP A 620 32.72 -29.79 -29.24
CA ASP A 620 33.63 -29.04 -28.36
C ASP A 620 32.92 -27.85 -27.68
N THR A 621 32.17 -27.07 -28.46
CA THR A 621 31.35 -25.97 -27.94
C THR A 621 30.44 -26.44 -26.81
N MET A 622 29.67 -27.51 -27.08
CA MET A 622 28.71 -28.02 -26.11
C MET A 622 29.41 -28.65 -24.90
N ASN A 623 30.56 -29.30 -25.08
CA ASN A 623 31.36 -29.80 -23.96
C ASN A 623 31.84 -28.67 -23.04
N THR A 624 32.26 -27.53 -23.60
CA THR A 624 32.63 -26.35 -22.80
C THR A 624 31.43 -25.79 -22.05
N VAL A 625 30.28 -25.67 -22.71
CA VAL A 625 29.01 -25.27 -22.07
C VAL A 625 28.69 -26.22 -20.90
N TYR A 626 28.84 -27.53 -21.08
CA TYR A 626 28.61 -28.51 -20.00
C TYR A 626 29.57 -28.32 -18.83
N ASN A 627 30.86 -28.15 -19.11
CA ASN A 627 31.86 -27.90 -18.06
C ASN A 627 31.54 -26.62 -17.30
N LYS A 628 31.03 -25.58 -17.98
CA LYS A 628 30.67 -24.34 -17.33
C LYS A 628 29.45 -24.47 -16.40
N LEU A 629 28.45 -25.28 -16.79
CA LEU A 629 27.31 -25.60 -15.92
C LEU A 629 27.75 -26.35 -14.65
N LEU A 630 28.73 -27.26 -14.77
CA LEU A 630 29.27 -28.04 -13.66
C LEU A 630 29.99 -27.19 -12.60
N GLU A 631 30.51 -26.01 -12.96
CA GLU A 631 31.24 -25.16 -12.02
C GLU A 631 30.34 -24.53 -10.93
N VAL A 632 29.03 -24.42 -11.17
CA VAL A 632 28.16 -23.53 -10.38
C VAL A 632 26.90 -24.22 -9.86
N VAL A 633 26.28 -25.10 -10.66
CA VAL A 633 24.99 -25.71 -10.29
C VAL A 633 25.21 -26.81 -9.25
N ALA A 634 24.52 -26.74 -8.11
CA ALA A 634 24.60 -27.77 -7.06
C ALA A 634 24.07 -29.15 -7.48
N GLN A 635 23.06 -29.21 -8.36
CA GLN A 635 22.44 -30.43 -8.88
C GLN A 635 22.39 -30.41 -10.41
N PRO A 636 23.53 -30.59 -11.09
CA PRO A 636 23.64 -30.33 -12.53
C PRO A 636 23.02 -31.43 -13.39
N GLU A 637 22.69 -32.60 -12.84
CA GLU A 637 22.36 -33.80 -13.61
C GLU A 637 21.19 -33.59 -14.56
N ARG A 638 20.13 -32.91 -14.09
CA ARG A 638 18.92 -32.66 -14.89
C ARG A 638 19.18 -31.70 -16.03
N ILE A 639 19.84 -30.58 -15.74
CA ILE A 639 20.24 -29.58 -16.75
C ILE A 639 21.17 -30.21 -17.77
N LEU A 640 22.20 -30.94 -17.33
CA LEU A 640 23.14 -31.60 -18.22
C LEU A 640 22.48 -32.66 -19.11
N SER A 641 21.53 -33.43 -18.55
CA SER A 641 20.76 -34.40 -19.33
C SER A 641 19.94 -33.72 -20.43
N PHE A 642 19.26 -32.62 -20.11
CA PHE A 642 18.50 -31.82 -21.06
C PHE A 642 19.39 -31.25 -22.16
N PHE A 643 20.54 -30.69 -21.78
CA PHE A 643 21.51 -30.11 -22.70
C PHE A 643 22.09 -31.15 -23.67
N LYS A 644 22.43 -32.35 -23.16
CA LYS A 644 22.96 -33.45 -23.97
C LYS A 644 21.93 -34.02 -24.95
N SER A 645 20.68 -34.14 -24.51
CA SER A 645 19.61 -34.78 -25.30
C SER A 645 19.02 -33.83 -26.33
N ASN A 646 18.83 -32.56 -25.95
CA ASN A 646 18.05 -31.59 -26.73
C ASN A 646 18.94 -30.48 -27.31
N VAL A 647 19.57 -29.68 -26.46
CA VAL A 647 20.30 -28.45 -26.85
C VAL A 647 21.37 -28.74 -27.91
N LYS A 648 22.20 -29.76 -27.70
CA LYS A 648 23.22 -30.17 -28.68
C LYS A 648 22.62 -30.51 -30.04
N THR A 649 21.50 -31.23 -30.05
CA THR A 649 20.79 -31.61 -31.28
C THR A 649 20.23 -30.38 -31.99
N TRP A 650 19.64 -29.44 -31.24
CA TRP A 650 19.09 -28.21 -31.78
C TRP A 650 20.16 -27.29 -32.40
N VAL A 651 21.32 -27.16 -31.77
CA VAL A 651 22.46 -26.41 -32.34
C VAL A 651 22.97 -27.08 -33.62
N LYS A 652 23.02 -28.42 -33.69
CA LYS A 652 23.36 -29.13 -34.93
C LYS A 652 22.35 -28.89 -36.05
N GLN A 653 21.07 -28.81 -35.70
CA GLN A 653 19.96 -28.56 -36.62
C GLN A 653 19.75 -27.07 -36.95
N MET A 654 20.44 -26.16 -36.25
CA MET A 654 20.30 -24.71 -36.38
C MET A 654 18.85 -24.23 -36.15
N LEU A 655 18.16 -24.79 -35.16
CA LEU A 655 16.79 -24.39 -34.82
C LEU A 655 16.76 -22.98 -34.20
N SER A 656 15.68 -22.23 -34.46
CA SER A 656 15.45 -20.91 -33.86
C SER A 656 14.74 -21.00 -32.50
N PRO A 657 14.81 -19.96 -31.65
CA PRO A 657 14.10 -19.88 -30.37
C PRO A 657 12.61 -20.24 -30.45
N SER A 658 11.91 -19.74 -31.48
CA SER A 658 10.49 -20.03 -31.70
C SER A 658 10.16 -21.51 -31.94
N GLN A 659 11.14 -22.32 -32.37
CA GLN A 659 10.95 -23.74 -32.63
C GLN A 659 11.17 -24.61 -31.38
N ILE A 660 11.80 -24.04 -30.34
CA ILE A 660 12.19 -24.77 -29.13
C ILE A 660 11.49 -24.24 -27.87
N GLY A 661 10.88 -23.05 -27.91
CA GLY A 661 10.38 -22.33 -26.74
C GLY A 661 9.47 -23.15 -25.85
N GLU A 662 8.45 -23.82 -26.40
CA GLU A 662 7.52 -24.65 -25.61
C GLU A 662 8.23 -25.78 -24.84
N VAL A 663 9.25 -26.40 -25.45
CA VAL A 663 10.03 -27.48 -24.81
C VAL A 663 10.93 -26.91 -23.72
N VAL A 664 11.54 -25.75 -23.96
CA VAL A 664 12.36 -25.05 -22.97
C VAL A 664 11.51 -24.60 -21.79
N GLU A 665 10.38 -23.95 -22.03
CA GLU A 665 9.46 -23.49 -21.00
C GLU A 665 8.94 -24.65 -20.14
N SER A 666 8.51 -25.74 -20.78
CA SER A 666 8.06 -26.94 -20.07
C SER A 666 9.18 -27.54 -19.21
N PHE A 667 10.42 -27.58 -19.71
CA PHE A 667 11.55 -28.08 -18.94
C PHE A 667 11.87 -27.17 -17.74
N VAL A 668 11.92 -25.85 -17.95
CA VAL A 668 12.20 -24.90 -16.87
C VAL A 668 11.13 -25.03 -15.78
N LEU A 669 9.85 -25.01 -16.14
CA LEU A 669 8.76 -25.07 -15.17
C LEU A 669 8.74 -26.41 -14.42
N ASN A 670 8.74 -27.53 -15.13
CA ASN A 670 8.48 -28.85 -14.53
C ASN A 670 9.74 -29.52 -13.96
N ASP A 671 10.90 -29.32 -14.58
CA ASP A 671 12.13 -30.03 -14.20
C ASP A 671 13.08 -29.18 -13.35
N LEU A 672 12.96 -27.85 -13.39
CA LEU A 672 13.79 -26.92 -12.60
C LEU A 672 13.01 -26.25 -11.47
N ILE A 673 11.97 -25.46 -11.78
CA ILE A 673 11.24 -24.66 -10.79
C ILE A 673 10.45 -25.55 -9.82
N TYR A 674 9.61 -26.45 -10.36
CA TYR A 674 8.73 -27.29 -9.56
C TYR A 674 9.44 -28.10 -8.43
N PRO A 675 10.50 -28.86 -8.73
CA PRO A 675 11.19 -29.67 -7.72
C PRO A 675 12.05 -28.85 -6.74
N GLN A 676 12.45 -27.63 -7.09
CA GLN A 676 13.33 -26.81 -6.25
C GLN A 676 12.55 -25.82 -5.37
N PHE A 677 11.34 -25.44 -5.78
CA PHE A 677 10.54 -24.42 -5.10
C PHE A 677 9.07 -24.82 -4.95
N THR A 678 8.36 -25.05 -6.07
CA THR A 678 6.89 -25.16 -6.06
C THR A 678 6.37 -26.31 -5.20
N SER A 679 7.01 -27.48 -5.26
CA SER A 679 6.61 -28.66 -4.45
C SER A 679 6.75 -28.42 -2.94
N HIS A 680 7.86 -27.81 -2.51
CA HIS A 680 8.06 -27.45 -1.09
C HIS A 680 7.08 -26.37 -0.64
N LEU A 681 6.77 -25.42 -1.53
CA LEU A 681 5.77 -24.41 -1.26
C LEU A 681 4.37 -25.01 -1.07
N GLU A 682 3.98 -25.99 -1.88
CA GLU A 682 2.70 -26.71 -1.74
C GLU A 682 2.58 -27.40 -0.38
N GLU A 683 3.64 -28.07 0.07
CA GLU A 683 3.69 -28.72 1.39
C GLU A 683 3.50 -27.70 2.52
N GLU A 684 4.23 -26.59 2.48
CA GLU A 684 4.19 -25.55 3.51
C GLU A 684 2.89 -24.73 3.53
N LEU A 685 2.24 -24.54 2.37
CA LEU A 685 0.92 -23.93 2.30
C LEU A 685 -0.10 -24.77 3.09
N HIS A 686 -0.11 -26.09 2.87
CA HIS A 686 -1.00 -27.00 3.60
C HIS A 686 -0.69 -27.01 5.10
N GLU A 687 0.58 -27.01 5.48
CA GLU A 687 0.98 -26.92 6.89
C GLU A 687 0.51 -25.63 7.54
N LEU A 688 0.64 -24.49 6.85
CA LEU A 688 0.16 -23.19 7.33
C LEU A 688 -1.36 -23.19 7.58
N LEU A 689 -2.15 -23.75 6.66
CA LEU A 689 -3.60 -23.86 6.83
C LEU A 689 -3.99 -24.84 7.94
N ASN A 690 -3.32 -25.99 8.04
CA ASN A 690 -3.57 -26.98 9.08
C ASN A 690 -3.23 -26.44 10.48
N THR A 691 -2.08 -25.77 10.62
CA THR A 691 -1.69 -25.10 11.85
C THR A 691 -2.69 -24.00 12.23
N SER A 692 -3.18 -23.22 11.26
CA SER A 692 -4.20 -22.19 11.49
C SER A 692 -5.52 -22.78 11.98
N LYS A 693 -6.01 -23.86 11.34
CA LYS A 693 -7.22 -24.59 11.76
C LYS A 693 -7.08 -25.15 13.18
N THR A 694 -5.94 -25.76 13.48
CA THR A 694 -5.64 -26.36 14.79
C THR A 694 -5.58 -25.28 15.87
N PHE A 695 -4.93 -24.16 15.58
CA PHE A 695 -4.81 -23.04 16.53
C PHE A 695 -6.17 -22.48 16.96
N VAL A 696 -7.13 -22.35 16.03
CA VAL A 696 -8.51 -21.94 16.36
C VAL A 696 -9.17 -22.96 17.30
N GLN A 697 -9.08 -24.25 16.95
CA GLN A 697 -9.69 -25.34 17.73
C GLN A 697 -9.13 -25.42 19.17
N GLU A 698 -7.81 -25.29 19.33
CA GLU A 698 -7.16 -25.41 20.64
C GLU A 698 -7.40 -24.22 21.58
N ASN A 699 -7.80 -23.06 21.04
CA ASN A 699 -7.86 -21.81 21.82
C ASN A 699 -9.24 -21.17 21.92
N TYR A 700 -10.28 -21.82 21.37
CA TYR A 700 -11.65 -21.32 21.32
C TYR A 700 -12.23 -20.84 22.67
N GLU A 701 -11.97 -21.56 23.76
CA GLU A 701 -12.54 -21.25 25.09
C GLU A 701 -11.54 -20.60 26.07
N LYS A 702 -10.31 -20.29 25.63
CA LYS A 702 -9.27 -19.81 26.54
C LYS A 702 -9.40 -18.32 26.86
N TYR A 703 -8.89 -17.92 28.02
CA TYR A 703 -8.66 -16.51 28.36
C TYR A 703 -7.55 -15.91 27.50
N TRP A 704 -7.76 -14.71 26.96
CA TRP A 704 -6.79 -14.00 26.12
C TRP A 704 -6.53 -12.58 26.65
N ASP A 705 -5.26 -12.26 26.92
CA ASP A 705 -4.79 -10.88 27.05
C ASP A 705 -4.32 -10.41 25.67
N PHE A 706 -5.17 -9.66 24.96
CA PHE A 706 -4.93 -9.31 23.56
C PHE A 706 -3.70 -8.41 23.35
N TYR A 707 -3.23 -7.70 24.39
CA TYR A 707 -1.94 -7.00 24.38
C TYR A 707 -0.82 -7.98 24.18
N LYS A 708 -0.80 -8.97 25.08
CA LYS A 708 0.27 -9.95 25.16
C LYS A 708 0.27 -10.79 23.90
N ARG A 709 -0.91 -11.10 23.37
CA ARG A 709 -1.07 -11.76 22.07
C ARG A 709 -0.51 -10.91 20.93
N SER A 710 -0.87 -9.62 20.86
CA SER A 710 -0.34 -8.69 19.87
C SER A 710 1.19 -8.61 19.92
N GLU A 711 1.78 -8.57 21.11
CA GLU A 711 3.25 -8.58 21.30
C GLU A 711 3.90 -9.90 20.87
N LEU A 712 3.25 -11.05 21.08
CA LEU A 712 3.76 -12.35 20.63
C LEU A 712 3.69 -12.48 19.10
N MET A 713 2.61 -11.97 18.49
CA MET A 713 2.50 -11.85 17.04
C MET A 713 3.58 -10.93 16.49
N ARG A 714 3.80 -9.75 17.10
CA ARG A 714 4.85 -8.81 16.71
C ARG A 714 6.21 -9.49 16.66
N LYS A 715 6.59 -10.19 17.72
CA LYS A 715 7.86 -10.94 17.78
C LYS A 715 7.96 -12.02 16.70
N SER A 716 6.89 -12.79 16.49
CA SER A 716 6.85 -13.83 15.45
C SER A 716 7.08 -13.21 14.06
N PHE A 717 6.39 -12.10 13.79
CA PHE A 717 6.47 -11.42 12.49
C PHE A 717 7.82 -10.74 12.28
N GLU A 718 8.36 -10.04 13.27
CA GLU A 718 9.68 -9.41 13.19
C GLU A 718 10.80 -10.43 12.99
N GLU A 719 10.81 -11.53 13.76
CA GLU A 719 11.81 -12.58 13.62
C GLU A 719 11.71 -13.26 12.25
N MET A 720 10.50 -13.62 11.80
CA MET A 720 10.26 -14.19 10.48
C MET A 720 10.74 -13.24 9.37
N ARG A 721 10.31 -11.98 9.40
CA ARG A 721 10.64 -10.98 8.38
C ARG A 721 12.14 -10.77 8.29
N LYS A 722 12.81 -10.56 9.42
CA LYS A 722 14.26 -10.34 9.46
C LYS A 722 15.05 -11.56 9.00
N SER A 723 14.68 -12.75 9.43
CA SER A 723 15.45 -13.97 9.17
C SER A 723 15.17 -14.60 7.81
N LEU A 724 13.92 -14.55 7.34
CA LEU A 724 13.47 -15.25 6.13
C LEU A 724 13.24 -14.32 4.94
N MET A 725 12.93 -13.04 5.15
CA MET A 725 12.57 -12.12 4.05
C MET A 725 13.53 -10.94 3.86
N GLY A 726 14.26 -10.54 4.91
CA GLY A 726 14.91 -9.23 4.99
C GLY A 726 15.97 -8.91 3.93
N ASN A 727 16.62 -9.91 3.36
CA ASN A 727 17.63 -9.74 2.29
C ASN A 727 17.18 -10.31 0.94
N LEU A 728 15.90 -10.65 0.78
CA LEU A 728 15.41 -11.38 -0.39
C LEU A 728 15.66 -10.62 -1.68
N PHE A 729 15.43 -9.31 -1.70
CA PHE A 729 15.72 -8.48 -2.88
C PHE A 729 17.21 -8.52 -3.25
N ASP A 730 18.12 -8.31 -2.30
CA ASP A 730 19.57 -8.28 -2.55
C ASP A 730 20.11 -9.60 -3.12
N VAL A 731 19.70 -10.74 -2.53
CA VAL A 731 20.14 -12.05 -3.01
C VAL A 731 19.59 -12.33 -4.41
N SER A 732 18.35 -11.91 -4.68
CA SER A 732 17.70 -12.02 -5.99
C SER A 732 18.37 -11.13 -7.02
N TYR A 733 18.67 -9.88 -6.67
CA TYR A 733 19.35 -8.93 -7.53
C TYR A 733 20.72 -9.46 -7.97
N LYS A 734 21.48 -10.03 -7.04
CA LYS A 734 22.77 -10.66 -7.34
C LYS A 734 22.64 -11.85 -8.29
N ALA A 735 21.59 -12.66 -8.16
CA ALA A 735 21.39 -13.85 -8.99
C ALA A 735 20.83 -13.52 -10.39
N LEU A 736 19.85 -12.63 -10.46
CA LEU A 736 19.05 -12.40 -11.67
C LEU A 736 19.64 -11.36 -12.63
N THR A 737 20.44 -10.42 -12.13
CA THR A 737 21.07 -9.38 -12.96
C THR A 737 22.12 -9.98 -13.91
N ASP A 738 22.13 -9.48 -15.16
CA ASP A 738 23.10 -9.86 -16.19
C ASP A 738 24.56 -9.68 -15.75
N LYS A 739 25.45 -10.54 -16.25
CA LYS A 739 26.87 -10.58 -15.90
C LYS A 739 27.73 -9.99 -17.01
N GLY A 740 28.90 -9.48 -16.60
CA GLY A 740 29.92 -9.06 -17.56
C GLY A 740 30.41 -10.24 -18.41
N PRO A 741 30.94 -10.00 -19.62
CA PRO A 741 31.44 -11.05 -20.49
C PRO A 741 32.54 -11.87 -19.83
N ILE A 742 32.40 -13.19 -19.85
CA ILE A 742 33.40 -14.15 -19.36
C ILE A 742 33.89 -15.11 -20.45
N ASP A 743 33.39 -14.96 -21.67
CA ASP A 743 33.78 -15.78 -22.81
C ASP A 743 35.27 -15.57 -23.14
N ASN A 744 35.98 -16.69 -23.34
CA ASN A 744 37.38 -16.72 -23.77
C ASN A 744 37.59 -17.96 -24.63
N TRP A 745 36.95 -17.97 -25.80
CA TRP A 745 36.98 -19.09 -26.73
C TRP A 745 38.40 -19.38 -27.25
N GLN A 746 39.31 -18.41 -27.17
CA GLN A 746 40.72 -18.61 -27.49
C GLN A 746 41.40 -19.64 -26.59
N SER A 747 41.07 -19.67 -25.30
CA SER A 747 41.62 -20.67 -24.37
C SER A 747 40.92 -22.02 -24.41
N VAL A 748 39.80 -22.11 -25.13
CA VAL A 748 38.92 -23.28 -25.20
C VAL A 748 39.08 -24.05 -26.50
N LEU A 749 39.05 -23.37 -27.65
CA LEU A 749 39.08 -23.99 -28.98
C LEU A 749 40.53 -24.22 -29.43
N LEU A 750 41.22 -25.17 -28.79
CA LEU A 750 42.64 -25.45 -29.00
C LEU A 750 43.01 -25.68 -30.48
N VAL A 751 42.14 -26.34 -31.26
CA VAL A 751 42.38 -26.56 -32.69
C VAL A 751 42.46 -25.24 -33.45
N PHE A 752 41.60 -24.26 -33.15
CA PHE A 752 41.70 -22.92 -33.72
C PHE A 752 42.97 -22.22 -33.25
N GLN A 753 43.35 -22.37 -31.98
CA GLN A 753 44.51 -21.70 -31.40
C GLN A 753 45.80 -22.17 -32.06
N GLU A 754 45.88 -23.47 -32.34
CA GLU A 754 47.02 -24.08 -33.03
C GLU A 754 47.06 -23.73 -34.51
N THR A 755 45.93 -23.76 -35.22
CA THR A 755 45.92 -23.73 -36.70
C THR A 755 45.80 -22.33 -37.30
N ILE A 756 45.03 -21.43 -36.69
CA ILE A 756 44.75 -20.10 -37.23
C ILE A 756 46.03 -19.25 -37.41
N PRO A 757 46.98 -19.21 -36.45
CA PRO A 757 48.20 -18.40 -36.61
C PRO A 757 49.03 -18.80 -37.84
N PHE A 758 49.19 -20.11 -38.09
CA PHE A 758 49.93 -20.59 -39.26
C PHE A 758 49.24 -20.22 -40.57
N VAL A 759 47.90 -20.31 -40.62
CA VAL A 759 47.13 -19.91 -41.80
C VAL A 759 47.23 -18.39 -42.02
N ILE A 760 47.16 -17.59 -40.96
CA ILE A 760 47.32 -16.12 -41.04
C ILE A 760 48.71 -15.75 -41.56
N ASP A 761 49.77 -16.35 -41.03
CA ASP A 761 51.15 -16.04 -41.45
C ASP A 761 51.40 -16.44 -42.90
N LEU A 762 50.79 -17.54 -43.36
CA LEU A 762 50.78 -17.90 -44.77
C LEU A 762 50.07 -16.85 -45.64
N LEU A 763 48.86 -16.44 -45.25
CA LEU A 763 48.09 -15.45 -46.02
C LEU A 763 48.83 -14.11 -46.12
N LYS A 764 49.53 -13.68 -45.06
CA LYS A 764 50.36 -12.46 -45.06
C LYS A 764 51.46 -12.50 -46.12
N LEU A 765 52.08 -13.65 -46.37
CA LEU A 765 53.16 -13.79 -47.36
C LEU A 765 52.67 -13.54 -48.80
N PHE A 766 51.38 -13.79 -49.07
CA PHE A 766 50.81 -13.72 -50.41
C PHE A 766 49.84 -12.55 -50.62
N GLU A 767 49.45 -11.87 -49.54
CA GLU A 767 48.54 -10.71 -49.55
C GLU A 767 48.99 -9.57 -50.48
N VAL A 768 50.31 -9.36 -50.63
CA VAL A 768 50.87 -8.32 -51.50
C VAL A 768 50.49 -8.53 -52.97
N ARG A 769 50.33 -9.78 -53.39
CA ARG A 769 50.04 -10.16 -54.78
C ARG A 769 48.57 -10.54 -55.01
N TYR A 770 47.87 -10.96 -53.96
CA TYR A 770 46.47 -11.36 -54.00
C TYR A 770 45.69 -10.66 -52.87
N PRO A 771 45.15 -9.45 -53.14
CA PRO A 771 44.45 -8.64 -52.14
C PRO A 771 43.23 -9.35 -51.51
N GLU A 772 42.61 -10.31 -52.20
CA GLU A 772 41.50 -11.13 -51.67
C GLU A 772 41.85 -11.89 -50.38
N PHE A 773 43.13 -12.17 -50.12
CA PHE A 773 43.57 -12.82 -48.87
C PHE A 773 43.52 -11.91 -47.65
N ARG A 774 43.49 -10.58 -47.86
CA ARG A 774 43.38 -9.62 -46.76
C ARG A 774 42.10 -9.79 -45.98
N GLU A 775 40.97 -9.94 -46.66
CA GLU A 775 39.65 -10.09 -46.02
C GLU A 775 39.57 -11.39 -45.20
N ILE A 776 40.10 -12.49 -45.73
CA ILE A 776 40.14 -13.79 -45.04
C ILE A 776 41.06 -13.73 -43.81
N LYS A 777 42.24 -13.11 -43.95
CA LYS A 777 43.20 -12.90 -42.86
C LYS A 777 42.58 -12.05 -41.74
N GLU A 778 41.93 -10.94 -42.08
CA GLU A 778 41.25 -10.08 -41.11
C GLU A 778 40.11 -10.83 -40.39
N ALA A 779 39.32 -11.61 -41.11
CA ALA A 779 38.25 -12.43 -40.53
C ALA A 779 38.78 -13.53 -39.59
N LEU A 780 39.90 -14.18 -39.92
CA LEU A 780 40.56 -15.16 -39.06
C LEU A 780 41.22 -14.50 -37.83
N SER A 781 41.84 -13.33 -38.01
CA SER A 781 42.52 -12.60 -36.93
C SER A 781 41.56 -12.08 -35.86
N THR A 782 40.32 -11.78 -36.27
CA THR A 782 39.26 -11.25 -35.39
C THR A 782 38.25 -12.31 -34.97
N LEU A 783 38.44 -13.58 -35.39
CA LEU A 783 37.47 -14.65 -35.13
C LEU A 783 37.20 -14.79 -33.62
N TYR A 784 38.22 -14.90 -32.78
CA TYR A 784 38.03 -15.03 -31.34
C TYR A 784 37.28 -13.85 -30.72
N GLN A 785 37.63 -12.61 -31.10
CA GLN A 785 36.90 -11.43 -30.64
C GLN A 785 35.42 -11.49 -31.05
N ALA A 786 35.15 -11.98 -32.26
CA ALA A 786 33.79 -12.17 -32.74
C ALA A 786 33.05 -13.31 -32.01
N LEU A 787 33.72 -14.42 -31.64
CA LEU A 787 33.12 -15.50 -30.87
C LEU A 787 32.89 -15.11 -29.40
N ASP A 788 33.85 -14.41 -28.78
CA ASP A 788 33.72 -13.91 -27.40
C ASP A 788 32.58 -12.88 -27.29
N ALA A 789 32.43 -12.02 -28.30
CA ALA A 789 31.32 -11.05 -28.36
C ALA A 789 29.93 -11.71 -28.48
N ILE A 790 29.84 -12.98 -28.87
CA ILE A 790 28.56 -13.70 -28.93
C ILE A 790 28.06 -14.03 -27.51
N GLY A 791 28.94 -14.32 -26.55
CA GLY A 791 28.58 -14.42 -25.13
C GLY A 791 27.88 -15.72 -24.69
N THR A 792 28.13 -16.85 -25.35
CA THR A 792 27.47 -18.13 -25.05
C THR A 792 27.84 -18.68 -23.67
N LEU A 793 29.12 -18.59 -23.25
CA LEU A 793 29.56 -19.06 -21.92
C LEU A 793 29.03 -18.16 -20.81
N THR A 794 28.98 -16.85 -21.06
CA THR A 794 28.37 -15.86 -20.16
C THR A 794 26.92 -16.21 -19.86
N LYS A 795 26.11 -16.47 -20.90
CA LYS A 795 24.70 -16.88 -20.71
C LYS A 795 24.55 -18.23 -20.02
N THR A 796 25.43 -19.18 -20.32
CA THR A 796 25.46 -20.48 -19.63
C THR A 796 25.72 -20.32 -18.13
N TYR A 797 26.69 -19.48 -17.77
CA TYR A 797 26.99 -19.16 -16.37
C TYR A 797 25.83 -18.47 -15.66
N GLU A 798 25.15 -17.56 -16.36
CA GLU A 798 23.96 -16.88 -15.88
C GLU A 798 22.78 -17.82 -15.60
N VAL A 799 22.49 -18.79 -16.48
CA VAL A 799 21.48 -19.83 -16.23
C VAL A 799 21.83 -20.59 -14.96
N ALA A 800 23.09 -20.99 -14.81
CA ALA A 800 23.55 -21.75 -13.66
C ALA A 800 23.33 -21.00 -12.34
N LEU A 801 23.67 -19.71 -12.30
CA LEU A 801 23.44 -18.85 -11.12
C LEU A 801 21.96 -18.72 -10.78
N LYS A 802 21.10 -18.51 -11.77
CA LYS A 802 19.65 -18.32 -11.57
C LYS A 802 18.97 -19.58 -11.04
N VAL A 803 19.35 -20.75 -11.54
CA VAL A 803 18.80 -22.02 -11.04
C VAL A 803 19.32 -22.33 -9.63
N ASP A 804 20.63 -22.21 -9.40
CA ASP A 804 21.23 -22.53 -8.10
C ASP A 804 20.69 -21.62 -6.97
N TYR A 805 20.35 -20.38 -7.31
CA TYR A 805 19.68 -19.42 -6.42
C TYR A 805 18.36 -19.96 -5.83
N LEU A 806 17.49 -20.59 -6.63
CA LEU A 806 16.21 -21.13 -6.13
C LEU A 806 16.44 -22.20 -5.06
N ASN A 807 17.39 -23.10 -5.31
CA ASN A 807 17.71 -24.17 -4.38
C ASN A 807 18.36 -23.64 -3.08
N ARG A 808 19.35 -22.74 -3.19
CA ARG A 808 20.11 -22.27 -2.02
C ARG A 808 19.36 -21.27 -1.17
N GLU A 809 18.64 -20.34 -1.79
CA GLU A 809 18.01 -19.24 -1.07
C GLU A 809 16.58 -19.56 -0.66
N PHE A 810 15.79 -20.26 -1.49
CA PHE A 810 14.34 -20.37 -1.25
C PHE A 810 13.95 -21.62 -0.47
N HIS A 811 14.64 -22.74 -0.69
CA HIS A 811 14.29 -24.02 -0.07
C HIS A 811 14.18 -23.94 1.46
N GLN A 812 15.21 -23.40 2.14
CA GLN A 812 15.20 -23.25 3.60
C GLN A 812 14.17 -22.22 4.08
N ARG A 813 13.97 -21.13 3.34
CA ARG A 813 13.04 -20.05 3.71
C ARG A 813 11.60 -20.53 3.66
N VAL A 814 11.23 -21.26 2.61
CA VAL A 814 9.91 -21.85 2.44
C VAL A 814 9.62 -22.83 3.57
N GLY A 815 10.51 -23.81 3.80
CA GLY A 815 10.33 -24.86 4.81
C GLY A 815 10.34 -24.42 6.27
N SER A 816 10.59 -23.14 6.56
CA SER A 816 10.57 -22.59 7.92
C SER A 816 9.44 -21.56 8.14
N MET A 817 8.68 -21.22 7.09
CA MET A 817 7.78 -20.07 7.10
C MET A 817 6.56 -20.30 8.01
N SER A 818 5.91 -21.46 7.90
CA SER A 818 4.74 -21.80 8.71
C SER A 818 5.08 -21.82 10.20
N GLU A 819 6.21 -22.44 10.56
CA GLU A 819 6.69 -22.47 11.95
C GLU A 819 7.01 -21.05 12.46
N ALA A 820 7.70 -20.23 11.66
CA ALA A 820 8.12 -18.89 12.06
C ALA A 820 6.93 -17.97 12.39
N VAL A 821 5.86 -17.98 11.59
CA VAL A 821 4.67 -17.14 11.88
C VAL A 821 3.86 -17.63 13.08
N TYR A 822 4.12 -18.84 13.59
CA TYR A 822 3.48 -19.43 14.77
C TYR A 822 4.45 -19.72 15.93
N GLN A 823 5.70 -19.24 15.84
CA GLN A 823 6.77 -19.54 16.81
C GLN A 823 6.38 -19.21 18.25
N PHE A 824 5.64 -18.11 18.44
CA PHE A 824 5.13 -17.68 19.74
C PHE A 824 3.59 -17.77 19.80
N LYS A 825 3.05 -18.98 19.67
CA LYS A 825 1.60 -19.25 19.72
C LYS A 825 1.05 -19.56 21.12
#